data_AF-A0A2V6ITM9-F1
#
_entry.id   AF-A0A2V6ITM9-F1
#
_cell.length_a   1.000
_cell.length_b   1.000
_cell.length_c   1.000
_cell.angle_alpha   90.00
_cell.angle_beta   90.00
_cell.angle_gamma   90.00
#
_symmetry.space_group_name_H-M   'P 1'
#
loop_
_entity.id
_entity.type
_entity.pdbx_description
1 polymer ?
#
loop_
_entity_poly.entity_id
_entity_poly.type
_entity_poly.pdbx_seq_one_letter_code
_entity_poly.pdbx_strand_id
1 'polypeptide(L)'
;MDEKQAAKRLEQLRDEIRKHDRLYYDEATPTISDREYDRLYKQLVDLETQFPDLVTPDSPTQRVGGKPLQAFEQVPHLISMLSLDNTYSEQEVKNFHARIQRLLPNEKIPVVIEPKVDGVAVSLIYENGKLRQAATRGDGNVGDNITQNIRTIRSVPQRLRDGAPKLLEVRGEVYMDRKGFEKLNDERKKQGLPLFANPRNAAAGSLKQLDPAIVAKRPLGVVLYGTGATEGVDVDLHSEIFPLLKKLGLPTTERWWLAESVEEILDAIHELDGIRHNFAYQTDGAVVKVNSFAQRERLGFTAKSPRWAIAYKYAAERVETRLNDIIIQVGRTGILTPVAVLEPVVVSGSTVGRATLHNEDEIKRKNIRIGDTVVIEKAGEVIPAVVEVVKSKRPRGAEPFDFSKHIHGKCPVCGAPIRRDPEFVAWRCENLHCPAQTTRRVEFFAARGALDIESVGEIVADKLVERGLVREPLDLFELKVEQLAKLNLGTEEAPRVFGEKNATKAIKAIERARTLPLSRWLFAVAIPDVGKTTATQLARFHDGIEDVAHSRLLRDVLDYHEKRDQGESGKEIAERLIKAGFAKPSKSKAEKKRIVTEIGPVVAKSVLDFFASATGKNILRRLKELGIEPKSERVSAKKAAELPLAGKTFVLTGTLPSMTREEATEKIEALGGHVTGSVSKKTDYVLAGAEPGSKFDKAKQLGVPILDEAEFRKIL
;
A
#
# COMPACT_ATOMS: atom_id res chain seq x y z
N MET A 1 41.71 -6.69 -36.05
CA MET A 1 41.83 -7.45 -34.79
C MET A 1 41.17 -8.80 -35.04
N ASP A 2 41.81 -9.91 -34.67
CA ASP A 2 41.17 -11.24 -34.84
C ASP A 2 40.10 -11.49 -33.75
N GLU A 3 39.24 -12.49 -33.94
CA GLU A 3 38.09 -12.76 -33.06
C GLU A 3 38.51 -13.13 -31.62
N LYS A 4 39.66 -13.79 -31.43
CA LYS A 4 40.20 -14.11 -30.09
C LYS A 4 40.75 -12.87 -29.39
N GLN A 5 41.43 -11.99 -30.12
CA GLN A 5 41.90 -10.70 -29.63
C GLN A 5 40.73 -9.78 -29.30
N ALA A 6 39.67 -9.82 -30.11
CA ALA A 6 38.42 -9.10 -29.87
C ALA A 6 37.73 -9.56 -28.59
N ALA A 7 37.56 -10.88 -28.40
CA ALA A 7 36.96 -11.44 -27.19
C ALA A 7 37.73 -11.02 -25.92
N LYS A 8 39.06 -11.12 -25.95
CA LYS A 8 39.90 -10.72 -24.82
C LYS A 8 39.84 -9.22 -24.53
N ARG A 9 39.81 -8.37 -25.57
CA ARG A 9 39.72 -6.91 -25.40
C ARG A 9 38.34 -6.47 -24.93
N LEU A 10 37.28 -7.12 -25.42
CA LEU A 10 35.90 -6.90 -24.97
C LEU A 10 35.76 -7.24 -23.48
N GLU A 11 36.32 -8.35 -23.01
CA GLU A 11 36.30 -8.72 -21.59
C GLU A 11 37.05 -7.71 -20.73
N GLN A 12 38.25 -7.27 -21.15
CA GLN A 12 39.01 -6.22 -20.47
C GLN A 12 38.24 -4.89 -20.38
N LEU A 13 37.64 -4.43 -21.49
CA LEU A 13 36.87 -3.18 -21.51
C LEU A 13 35.62 -3.28 -20.62
N ARG A 14 34.92 -4.41 -20.63
CA ARG A 14 33.78 -4.67 -19.75
C ARG A 14 34.21 -4.57 -18.28
N ASP A 15 35.34 -5.15 -17.91
CA ASP A 15 35.84 -5.13 -16.54
C ASP A 15 36.40 -3.77 -16.11
N GLU A 16 37.10 -3.05 -17.00
CA GLU A 16 37.54 -1.66 -16.76
C GLU A 16 36.34 -0.73 -16.53
N ILE A 17 35.32 -0.79 -17.40
CA ILE A 17 34.11 0.03 -17.24
C ILE A 17 33.37 -0.33 -15.96
N ARG A 18 33.22 -1.62 -15.62
CA ARG A 18 32.61 -2.06 -14.34
C ARG A 18 33.39 -1.54 -13.13
N LYS A 19 34.74 -1.53 -13.20
CA LYS A 19 35.60 -0.99 -12.15
C LYS A 19 35.41 0.52 -11.99
N HIS A 20 35.31 1.27 -13.09
CA HIS A 20 35.11 2.71 -13.04
C HIS A 20 33.68 3.10 -12.61
N ASP A 21 32.66 2.37 -13.06
CA ASP A 21 31.28 2.51 -12.56
C ASP A 21 31.24 2.39 -11.05
N ARG A 22 31.87 1.35 -10.51
CA ARG A 22 31.98 1.11 -9.06
C ARG A 22 32.71 2.26 -8.34
N LEU A 23 33.86 2.71 -8.84
CA LEU A 23 34.61 3.79 -8.20
C LEU A 23 33.83 5.11 -8.20
N TYR A 24 33.04 5.35 -9.25
CA TYR A 24 32.21 6.54 -9.39
C TYR A 24 30.93 6.47 -8.53
N TYR A 25 30.16 5.38 -8.63
CA TYR A 25 28.83 5.26 -8.02
C TYR A 25 28.84 4.63 -6.62
N ASP A 26 29.77 3.73 -6.30
CA ASP A 26 29.79 3.02 -5.02
C ASP A 26 30.79 3.61 -4.03
N GLU A 27 31.98 4.02 -4.51
CA GLU A 27 33.09 4.49 -3.67
C GLU A 27 33.26 6.02 -3.69
N ALA A 28 32.46 6.75 -4.48
CA ALA A 28 32.51 8.21 -4.68
C ALA A 28 33.93 8.77 -4.90
N THR A 29 34.82 7.97 -5.48
CA THR A 29 36.25 8.24 -5.69
C THR A 29 36.63 7.94 -7.15
N PRO A 30 36.10 8.69 -8.12
CA PRO A 30 36.39 8.47 -9.52
C PRO A 30 37.89 8.61 -9.79
N THR A 31 38.47 7.59 -10.43
CA THR A 31 39.91 7.54 -10.76
C THR A 31 40.21 8.07 -12.16
N ILE A 32 39.19 8.26 -12.99
CA ILE A 32 39.29 8.77 -14.35
C ILE A 32 38.25 9.87 -14.57
N SER A 33 38.52 10.76 -15.53
CA SER A 33 37.58 11.81 -15.92
C SER A 33 36.40 11.25 -16.73
N ASP A 34 35.27 11.96 -16.75
CA ASP A 34 34.09 11.62 -17.56
C ASP A 34 34.46 11.41 -19.04
N ARG A 35 35.39 12.22 -19.56
CA ARG A 35 35.86 12.14 -20.96
C ARG A 35 36.63 10.85 -21.25
N GLU A 36 37.38 10.35 -20.28
CA GLU A 36 38.11 9.08 -20.40
C GLU A 36 37.16 7.89 -20.29
N TYR A 37 36.18 7.98 -19.39
CA TYR A 37 35.12 6.98 -19.27
C TYR A 37 34.31 6.86 -20.57
N ASP A 38 33.89 7.98 -21.15
CA ASP A 38 33.17 8.01 -22.43
C ASP A 38 33.98 7.41 -23.57
N ARG A 39 35.32 7.58 -23.54
CA ARG A 39 36.23 6.97 -24.53
C ARG A 39 36.27 5.44 -24.39
N LEU A 40 36.35 4.93 -23.17
CA LEU A 40 36.30 3.48 -22.90
C LEU A 40 34.95 2.89 -23.31
N TYR A 41 33.85 3.56 -22.95
CA TYR A 41 32.50 3.14 -23.30
C TYR A 41 32.27 3.14 -24.82
N LYS A 42 32.75 4.16 -25.53
CA LYS A 42 32.70 4.22 -27.00
C LYS A 42 33.51 3.10 -27.64
N GLN A 43 34.71 2.81 -27.14
CA GLN A 43 35.51 1.68 -27.62
C GLN A 43 34.81 0.34 -27.44
N LEU A 44 34.09 0.14 -26.33
CA LEU A 44 33.29 -1.07 -26.12
C LEU A 44 32.15 -1.17 -27.14
N VAL A 45 31.40 -0.09 -27.38
CA VAL A 45 30.32 -0.04 -28.39
C VAL A 45 30.85 -0.32 -29.79
N ASP A 46 31.96 0.31 -30.18
CA ASP A 46 32.55 0.15 -31.50
C ASP A 46 32.98 -1.30 -31.75
N LEU A 47 33.56 -1.97 -30.74
CA LEU A 47 33.98 -3.36 -30.83
C LEU A 47 32.81 -4.35 -30.84
N GLU A 48 31.76 -4.10 -30.06
CA GLU A 48 30.55 -4.94 -30.10
C GLU A 48 29.76 -4.79 -31.40
N THR A 49 29.84 -3.62 -32.04
CA THR A 49 29.26 -3.41 -33.38
C THR A 49 30.04 -4.16 -34.46
N GLN A 50 31.37 -4.26 -34.32
CA GLN A 50 32.24 -5.00 -35.25
C GLN A 50 32.17 -6.51 -35.07
N PHE A 51 31.88 -7.00 -33.85
CA PHE A 51 31.78 -8.42 -33.53
C PHE A 51 30.45 -8.74 -32.81
N PRO A 52 29.32 -8.79 -33.55
CA PRO A 52 28.00 -9.01 -32.96
C PRO A 52 27.86 -10.34 -32.21
N ASP A 53 28.56 -11.39 -32.66
CA ASP A 53 28.52 -12.73 -32.07
C ASP A 53 29.18 -12.80 -30.68
N LEU A 54 29.99 -11.80 -30.33
CA LEU A 54 30.70 -11.70 -29.04
C LEU A 54 29.96 -10.80 -28.03
N VAL A 55 28.78 -10.27 -28.39
CA VAL A 55 27.94 -9.47 -27.52
C VAL A 55 27.30 -10.37 -26.46
N THR A 56 27.60 -10.10 -25.20
CA THR A 56 26.99 -10.83 -24.08
C THR A 56 25.84 -10.04 -23.47
N PRO A 57 24.75 -10.69 -23.02
CA PRO A 57 23.62 -10.01 -22.38
C PRO A 57 23.96 -9.18 -21.12
N ASP A 58 25.12 -9.42 -20.51
CA ASP A 58 25.63 -8.76 -19.31
C ASP A 58 26.66 -7.63 -19.60
N SER A 59 26.83 -7.26 -20.87
CA SER A 59 27.72 -6.16 -21.25
C SER A 59 27.15 -4.78 -20.82
N PRO A 60 27.99 -3.83 -20.36
CA PRO A 60 27.57 -2.47 -19.99
C PRO A 60 26.78 -1.69 -21.06
N THR A 61 26.97 -2.03 -22.34
CA THR A 61 26.27 -1.47 -23.51
C THR A 61 24.85 -1.99 -23.67
N GLN A 62 24.57 -3.20 -23.19
CA GLN A 62 23.25 -3.85 -23.28
C GLN A 62 22.28 -3.36 -22.19
N ARG A 63 22.72 -2.46 -21.31
CA ARG A 63 21.88 -1.82 -20.28
C ARG A 63 20.76 -0.93 -20.87
N VAL A 64 20.89 -0.47 -22.11
CA VAL A 64 19.91 0.39 -22.82
C VAL A 64 19.19 -0.38 -23.94
N GLY A 65 19.34 -1.70 -24.01
CA GLY A 65 18.74 -2.56 -25.05
C GLY A 65 17.41 -3.17 -24.62
N GLY A 66 16.29 -2.74 -25.22
CA GLY A 66 14.99 -3.37 -25.07
C GLY A 66 13.90 -2.66 -25.86
N LYS A 67 12.95 -3.40 -26.46
CA LYS A 67 11.75 -2.78 -27.01
C LYS A 67 10.95 -2.14 -25.86
N PRO A 68 10.34 -0.97 -26.05
CA PRO A 68 9.44 -0.39 -25.06
C PRO A 68 8.40 -1.42 -24.61
N LEU A 69 8.17 -1.51 -23.30
CA LEU A 69 7.17 -2.38 -22.72
C LEU A 69 5.78 -1.90 -23.16
N GLN A 70 4.86 -2.83 -23.46
CA GLN A 70 3.46 -2.47 -23.71
C GLN A 70 2.72 -2.17 -22.41
N ALA A 71 3.04 -2.90 -21.35
CA ALA A 71 2.53 -2.74 -19.99
C ALA A 71 3.50 -3.36 -18.99
N PHE A 72 3.36 -3.00 -17.71
CA PHE A 72 4.06 -3.69 -16.62
C PHE A 72 3.33 -4.98 -16.25
N GLU A 73 4.07 -6.08 -16.24
CA GLU A 73 3.60 -7.34 -15.67
C GLU A 73 3.64 -7.27 -14.14
N GLN A 74 2.71 -7.96 -13.47
CA GLN A 74 2.71 -8.10 -12.02
C GLN A 74 3.38 -9.41 -11.62
N VAL A 75 4.33 -9.31 -10.70
CA VAL A 75 5.12 -10.46 -10.20
C VAL A 75 4.99 -10.59 -8.69
N PRO A 76 4.82 -11.82 -8.17
CA PRO A 76 4.81 -12.06 -6.73
C PRO A 76 6.21 -11.89 -6.15
N HIS A 77 6.29 -11.39 -4.92
CA HIS A 77 7.51 -11.40 -4.12
C HIS A 77 7.70 -12.78 -3.48
N LEU A 78 8.94 -13.27 -3.40
CA LEU A 78 9.24 -14.57 -2.76
C LEU A 78 8.91 -14.57 -1.26
N ILE A 79 9.16 -13.44 -0.60
CA ILE A 79 8.71 -13.14 0.75
C ILE A 79 7.91 -11.83 0.70
N SER A 80 6.86 -11.66 1.49
CA SER A 80 6.11 -10.39 1.49
C SER A 80 6.98 -9.19 1.91
N MET A 81 6.82 -8.06 1.22
CA MET A 81 7.39 -6.76 1.58
C MET A 81 6.40 -5.97 2.43
N LEU A 82 6.61 -5.98 3.75
CA LEU A 82 5.72 -5.29 4.71
C LEU A 82 6.06 -3.80 4.86
N SER A 83 5.14 -3.05 5.46
CA SER A 83 5.37 -1.66 5.88
C SER A 83 5.91 -1.61 7.31
N LEU A 84 6.49 -0.48 7.70
CA LEU A 84 6.93 -0.23 9.08
C LEU A 84 5.89 0.60 9.83
N ASP A 85 5.78 0.38 11.13
CA ASP A 85 5.07 1.31 12.02
C ASP A 85 5.88 2.60 12.13
N ASN A 86 5.20 3.74 12.01
CA ASN A 86 5.84 5.06 12.09
C ASN A 86 5.62 5.68 13.47
N THR A 87 6.62 6.42 13.94
CA THR A 87 6.54 7.29 15.12
C THR A 87 7.21 8.62 14.85
N TYR A 88 6.80 9.66 15.57
CA TYR A 88 7.45 10.98 15.61
C TYR A 88 7.94 11.32 17.02
N SER A 89 7.82 10.39 17.96
CA SER A 89 8.02 10.61 19.38
C SER A 89 9.14 9.75 19.91
N GLU A 90 10.14 10.38 20.52
CA GLU A 90 11.19 9.65 21.23
C GLU A 90 10.61 8.79 22.36
N GLN A 91 9.52 9.24 22.97
CA GLN A 91 8.82 8.45 23.99
C GLN A 91 8.24 7.16 23.42
N GLU A 92 7.75 7.17 22.19
CA GLU A 92 7.27 5.96 21.52
C GLU A 92 8.42 5.02 21.14
N VAL A 93 9.61 5.54 20.80
CA VAL A 93 10.83 4.73 20.65
C VAL A 93 11.20 4.07 21.98
N LYS A 94 11.14 4.80 23.10
CA LYS A 94 11.34 4.23 24.44
C LYS A 94 10.33 3.14 24.76
N ASN A 95 9.05 3.37 24.43
CA ASN A 95 7.99 2.37 24.62
C ASN A 95 8.19 1.14 23.72
N PHE A 96 8.67 1.33 22.49
CA PHE A 96 9.02 0.23 21.58
C PHE A 96 10.15 -0.63 22.17
N HIS A 97 11.22 -0.01 22.67
CA HIS A 97 12.34 -0.70 23.30
C HIS A 97 11.89 -1.48 24.56
N ALA A 98 11.11 -0.85 25.45
CA ALA A 98 10.54 -1.53 26.62
C ALA A 98 9.62 -2.70 26.23
N ARG A 99 8.87 -2.57 25.12
CA ARG A 99 7.98 -3.63 24.61
C ARG A 99 8.77 -4.85 24.12
N ILE A 100 9.85 -4.66 23.36
CA ILE A 100 10.67 -5.78 22.86
C ILE A 100 11.38 -6.49 24.02
N GLN A 101 11.88 -5.75 25.01
CA GLN A 101 12.47 -6.32 26.23
C GLN A 101 11.46 -7.15 27.04
N ARG A 102 10.21 -6.69 27.14
CA ARG A 102 9.15 -7.45 27.83
C ARG A 102 8.79 -8.74 27.10
N LEU A 103 8.87 -8.76 25.77
CA LEU A 103 8.55 -9.94 24.95
C LEU A 103 9.70 -10.96 24.92
N LEU A 104 10.93 -10.51 25.14
CA LEU A 104 12.14 -11.33 25.22
C LEU A 104 12.86 -11.07 26.56
N PRO A 105 12.30 -11.54 27.69
CA PRO A 105 12.87 -11.27 29.00
C PRO A 105 14.24 -11.94 29.16
N ASN A 106 15.17 -11.25 29.83
CA ASN A 106 16.54 -11.70 30.15
C ASN A 106 17.47 -11.90 28.93
N GLU A 107 17.14 -11.36 27.76
CA GLU A 107 18.01 -11.35 26.60
C GLU A 107 18.54 -9.94 26.32
N LYS A 108 19.78 -9.86 25.82
CA LYS A 108 20.27 -8.64 25.18
C LYS A 108 19.63 -8.54 23.79
N ILE A 109 19.16 -7.35 23.44
CA ILE A 109 18.48 -7.10 22.17
C ILE A 109 19.18 -5.92 21.46
N PRO A 110 20.39 -6.10 20.91
CA PRO A 110 21.01 -5.07 20.10
C PRO A 110 20.11 -4.71 18.93
N VAL A 111 20.06 -3.43 18.59
CA VAL A 111 19.31 -2.93 17.44
C VAL A 111 20.24 -2.22 16.47
N VAL A 112 19.92 -2.33 15.19
CA VAL A 112 20.56 -1.60 14.10
C VAL A 112 19.72 -0.38 13.77
N ILE A 113 20.36 0.79 13.70
CA ILE A 113 19.74 2.04 13.25
C ILE A 113 20.27 2.36 11.86
N GLU A 114 19.35 2.63 10.93
CA GLU A 114 19.65 2.90 9.53
C GLU A 114 18.95 4.18 9.06
N PRO A 115 19.52 4.91 8.08
CA PRO A 115 18.81 5.99 7.40
C PRO A 115 17.54 5.47 6.73
N LYS A 116 16.42 6.16 6.96
CA LYS A 116 15.18 5.87 6.24
C LYS A 116 15.20 6.64 4.93
N VAL A 117 15.52 5.96 3.83
CA VAL A 117 15.66 6.59 2.51
C VAL A 117 14.28 7.01 1.97
N ASP A 118 14.17 8.22 1.42
CA ASP A 118 12.93 8.67 0.78
C ASP A 118 12.96 8.32 -0.72
N GLY A 119 12.59 7.07 -1.01
CA GLY A 119 12.64 6.51 -2.35
C GLY A 119 11.45 5.61 -2.69
N VAL A 120 11.71 4.68 -3.61
CA VAL A 120 10.75 3.66 -4.03
C VAL A 120 11.31 2.30 -3.64
N ALA A 121 10.59 1.61 -2.77
CA ALA A 121 10.96 0.27 -2.32
C ALA A 121 10.96 -0.72 -3.49
N VAL A 122 12.07 -1.44 -3.64
CA VAL A 122 12.32 -2.43 -4.68
C VAL A 122 12.86 -3.73 -4.09
N SER A 123 12.59 -4.83 -4.78
CA SER A 123 13.19 -6.14 -4.54
C SER A 123 13.94 -6.59 -5.79
N LEU A 124 15.18 -7.04 -5.64
CA LEU A 124 16.07 -7.52 -6.69
C LEU A 124 16.44 -8.98 -6.40
N ILE A 125 16.12 -9.88 -7.32
CA ILE A 125 16.42 -11.31 -7.21
C ILE A 125 17.64 -11.62 -8.08
N TYR A 126 18.71 -12.06 -7.42
CA TYR A 126 19.88 -12.64 -8.05
C TYR A 126 19.84 -14.16 -7.94
N GLU A 127 20.07 -14.83 -9.06
CA GLU A 127 20.17 -16.29 -9.11
C GLU A 127 21.52 -16.68 -9.72
N ASN A 128 22.28 -17.51 -9.01
CA ASN A 128 23.67 -17.85 -9.33
C ASN A 128 24.52 -16.61 -9.66
N GLY A 129 24.31 -15.54 -8.87
CA GLY A 129 24.98 -14.27 -9.03
C GLY A 129 24.53 -13.39 -10.20
N LYS A 130 23.49 -13.73 -10.98
CA LYS A 130 22.98 -12.90 -12.08
C LYS A 130 21.62 -12.28 -11.74
N LEU A 131 21.42 -11.01 -12.09
CA LEU A 131 20.14 -10.32 -11.87
C LEU A 131 19.04 -10.93 -12.75
N ARG A 132 18.14 -11.69 -12.12
CA ARG A 132 17.02 -12.36 -12.78
C ARG A 132 15.80 -11.47 -12.90
N GLN A 133 15.40 -10.86 -11.79
CA GLN A 133 14.13 -10.13 -11.70
C GLN A 133 14.26 -8.94 -10.73
N ALA A 134 13.58 -7.84 -11.03
CA ALA A 134 13.37 -6.77 -10.07
C ALA A 134 11.90 -6.30 -10.08
N ALA A 135 11.37 -6.01 -8.90
CA ALA A 135 9.97 -5.65 -8.70
C ALA A 135 9.82 -4.45 -7.76
N THR A 136 8.81 -3.62 -8.00
CA THR A 136 8.36 -2.62 -7.01
C THR A 136 7.64 -3.29 -5.85
N ARG A 137 7.50 -2.63 -4.71
CA ARG A 137 6.72 -3.18 -3.57
C ARG A 137 5.28 -3.57 -3.92
N GLY A 138 4.59 -2.73 -4.70
CA GLY A 138 3.15 -2.87 -4.96
C GLY A 138 2.32 -2.90 -3.67
N ASP A 139 1.51 -3.95 -3.49
CA ASP A 139 0.69 -4.17 -2.29
C ASP A 139 1.42 -4.88 -1.15
N GLY A 140 2.68 -5.27 -1.39
CA GLY A 140 3.52 -6.02 -0.45
C GLY A 140 3.62 -7.51 -0.78
N ASN A 141 2.66 -8.08 -1.52
CA ASN A 141 2.71 -9.46 -2.00
C ASN A 141 3.03 -9.51 -3.50
N VAL A 142 2.48 -8.57 -4.27
CA VAL A 142 2.66 -8.48 -5.72
C VAL A 142 3.16 -7.08 -6.07
N GLY A 143 4.17 -7.03 -6.94
CA GLY A 143 4.82 -5.84 -7.43
C GLY A 143 4.80 -5.71 -8.94
N ASP A 144 4.97 -4.50 -9.46
CA ASP A 144 5.20 -4.29 -10.90
C ASP A 144 6.63 -4.75 -11.25
N ASN A 145 6.77 -5.59 -12.29
CA ASN A 145 8.06 -6.05 -12.81
C ASN A 145 8.79 -4.90 -13.51
N ILE A 146 9.83 -4.40 -12.88
CA ILE A 146 10.64 -3.27 -13.34
C ILE A 146 12.06 -3.69 -13.71
N THR A 147 12.27 -4.97 -14.03
CA THR A 147 13.60 -5.54 -14.31
C THR A 147 14.36 -4.73 -15.37
N GLN A 148 13.71 -4.42 -16.50
CA GLN A 148 14.34 -3.64 -17.57
C GLN A 148 14.77 -2.25 -17.10
N ASN A 149 13.93 -1.57 -16.31
CA ASN A 149 14.22 -0.24 -15.80
C ASN A 149 15.34 -0.26 -14.76
N ILE A 150 15.36 -1.26 -13.87
CA ILE A 150 16.42 -1.46 -12.88
C ILE A 150 17.76 -1.73 -13.56
N ARG A 151 17.79 -2.45 -14.69
CA ARG A 151 19.03 -2.72 -15.43
C ARG A 151 19.70 -1.45 -15.98
N THR A 152 18.94 -0.37 -16.15
CA THR A 152 19.48 0.92 -16.61
C THR A 152 20.20 1.70 -15.51
N ILE A 153 19.97 1.36 -14.24
CA ILE A 153 20.59 2.03 -13.09
C ILE A 153 22.03 1.54 -12.96
N ARG A 154 23.00 2.46 -13.12
CA ARG A 154 24.43 2.09 -13.20
C ARG A 154 24.97 1.48 -11.91
N SER A 155 24.48 1.91 -10.74
CA SER A 155 24.85 1.35 -9.44
C SER A 155 24.28 -0.06 -9.18
N VAL A 156 23.40 -0.57 -10.05
CA VAL A 156 22.92 -1.96 -9.96
C VAL A 156 23.87 -2.89 -10.74
N PRO A 157 24.55 -3.83 -10.06
CA PRO A 157 25.37 -4.82 -10.76
C PRO A 157 24.47 -5.81 -11.50
N GLN A 158 24.76 -6.10 -12.78
CA GLN A 158 24.07 -7.19 -13.50
C GLN A 158 24.51 -8.57 -13.01
N ARG A 159 25.74 -8.64 -12.48
CA ARG A 159 26.37 -9.84 -11.94
C ARG A 159 27.08 -9.50 -10.62
N LEU A 160 26.81 -10.30 -9.60
CA LEU A 160 27.48 -10.22 -8.30
C LEU A 160 28.92 -10.73 -8.40
N ARG A 161 29.77 -10.27 -7.48
CA ARG A 161 31.16 -10.70 -7.35
C ARG A 161 31.26 -12.15 -6.83
N ASP A 162 32.48 -12.68 -6.82
CA ASP A 162 32.78 -14.05 -6.38
C ASP A 162 32.25 -14.35 -4.98
N GLY A 163 31.71 -15.57 -4.81
CA GLY A 163 30.99 -15.97 -3.59
C GLY A 163 29.49 -15.62 -3.61
N ALA A 164 28.91 -15.39 -4.79
CA ALA A 164 27.49 -15.17 -4.94
C ALA A 164 26.69 -16.42 -4.53
N PRO A 165 25.67 -16.29 -3.67
CA PRO A 165 24.79 -17.39 -3.29
C PRO A 165 23.95 -17.87 -4.49
N LYS A 166 23.36 -19.06 -4.34
CA LYS A 166 22.50 -19.66 -5.35
C LYS A 166 21.25 -18.81 -5.58
N LEU A 167 20.65 -18.30 -4.51
CA LEU A 167 19.54 -17.36 -4.55
C LEU A 167 19.77 -16.24 -3.54
N LEU A 168 19.61 -15.00 -3.98
CA LEU A 168 19.65 -13.82 -3.12
C LEU A 168 18.62 -12.79 -3.58
N GLU A 169 17.54 -12.67 -2.82
CA GLU A 169 16.65 -11.53 -2.88
C GLU A 169 17.19 -10.41 -1.99
N VAL A 170 17.49 -9.26 -2.59
CA VAL A 170 17.94 -8.06 -1.88
C VAL A 170 16.90 -6.97 -2.00
N ARG A 171 16.63 -6.29 -0.89
CA ARG A 171 15.64 -5.23 -0.78
C ARG A 171 16.31 -3.90 -0.51
N GLY A 172 15.74 -2.86 -1.09
CA GLY A 172 16.25 -1.52 -0.95
C GLY A 172 15.30 -0.48 -1.47
N GLU A 173 15.82 0.72 -1.61
CA GLU A 173 15.12 1.86 -2.18
C GLU A 173 15.90 2.43 -3.36
N VAL A 174 15.19 2.59 -4.48
CA VAL A 174 15.67 3.43 -5.58
C VAL A 174 15.34 4.87 -5.25
N TYR A 175 16.32 5.74 -5.39
CA TYR A 175 16.20 7.16 -5.14
C TYR A 175 16.67 7.98 -6.35
N MET A 176 16.33 9.26 -6.34
CA MET A 176 16.85 10.24 -7.28
C MET A 176 17.89 11.09 -6.54
N ASP A 177 19.11 11.16 -7.06
CA ASP A 177 20.15 12.02 -6.50
C ASP A 177 19.67 13.49 -6.44
N ARG A 178 20.03 14.22 -5.39
CA ARG A 178 19.55 15.61 -5.20
C ARG A 178 20.02 16.54 -6.31
N LYS A 179 21.31 16.49 -6.69
CA LYS A 179 21.86 17.32 -7.78
C LYS A 179 21.27 16.88 -9.11
N GLY A 180 21.09 15.57 -9.29
CA GLY A 180 20.42 14.98 -10.43
C GLY A 180 18.97 15.45 -10.60
N PHE A 181 18.22 15.53 -9.51
CA PHE A 181 16.84 16.03 -9.48
C PHE A 181 16.75 17.52 -9.86
N GLU A 182 17.63 18.36 -9.30
CA GLU A 182 17.71 19.78 -9.63
C GLU A 182 17.98 19.99 -11.13
N LYS A 183 19.00 19.32 -11.66
CA LYS A 183 19.32 19.34 -13.10
C LYS A 183 18.16 18.87 -13.97
N LEU A 184 17.49 17.79 -13.55
CA LEU A 184 16.35 17.24 -14.29
C LEU A 184 15.18 18.22 -14.35
N ASN A 185 14.89 18.93 -13.27
CA ASN A 185 13.86 19.96 -13.26
C ASN A 185 14.27 21.18 -14.10
N ASP A 186 15.54 21.58 -14.09
CA ASP A 186 16.03 22.66 -14.95
C ASP A 186 15.89 22.32 -16.44
N GLU A 187 16.21 21.10 -16.84
CA GLU A 187 16.03 20.61 -18.21
C GLU A 187 14.54 20.60 -18.61
N ARG A 188 13.66 20.15 -17.71
CA ARG A 188 12.20 20.15 -17.93
C ARG A 188 11.64 21.57 -18.03
N LYS A 189 12.14 22.50 -17.21
CA LYS A 189 11.78 23.92 -17.28
C LYS A 189 12.14 24.53 -18.63
N LYS A 190 13.35 24.25 -19.14
CA LYS A 190 13.80 24.69 -20.47
C LYS A 190 12.95 24.11 -21.60
N GLN A 191 12.41 22.90 -21.42
CA GLN A 191 11.54 22.22 -22.37
C GLN A 191 10.04 22.56 -22.21
N GLY A 192 9.68 23.43 -21.26
CA GLY A 192 8.27 23.78 -20.98
C GLY A 192 7.44 22.62 -20.40
N LEU A 193 8.07 21.59 -19.83
CA LEU A 193 7.40 20.45 -19.23
C LEU A 193 7.11 20.68 -17.74
N PRO A 194 6.04 20.06 -17.18
CA PRO A 194 5.75 20.14 -15.74
C PRO A 194 6.92 19.64 -14.89
N LEU A 195 7.30 20.39 -13.88
CA LEU A 195 8.38 20.03 -12.95
C LEU A 195 7.95 18.88 -12.04
N PHE A 196 8.91 18.07 -11.60
CA PHE A 196 8.66 17.09 -10.57
C PHE A 196 8.61 17.76 -9.20
N ALA A 197 7.64 17.35 -8.38
CA ALA A 197 7.44 17.91 -7.06
C ALA A 197 8.57 17.55 -6.09
N ASN A 198 8.97 16.29 -6.00
CA ASN A 198 10.06 15.88 -5.11
C ASN A 198 10.88 14.72 -5.71
N PRO A 199 12.09 14.46 -5.20
CA PRO A 199 12.95 13.38 -5.66
C PRO A 199 12.27 12.00 -5.66
N ARG A 200 11.47 11.71 -4.63
CA ARG A 200 10.70 10.45 -4.53
C ARG A 200 9.72 10.25 -5.69
N ASN A 201 8.89 11.26 -5.99
CA ASN A 201 7.93 11.22 -7.09
C ASN A 201 8.65 11.18 -8.45
N ALA A 202 9.78 11.88 -8.57
CA ALA A 202 10.62 11.80 -9.76
C ALA A 202 11.18 10.38 -9.94
N ALA A 203 11.65 9.73 -8.87
CA ALA A 203 12.13 8.35 -8.90
C ALA A 203 11.00 7.38 -9.28
N ALA A 204 9.83 7.49 -8.64
CA ALA A 204 8.66 6.65 -8.94
C ALA A 204 8.17 6.82 -10.38
N GLY A 205 8.04 8.06 -10.85
CA GLY A 205 7.63 8.36 -12.22
C GLY A 205 8.66 7.90 -13.26
N SER A 206 9.95 7.92 -12.91
CA SER A 206 11.04 7.43 -13.77
C SER A 206 11.04 5.90 -13.85
N LEU A 207 10.91 5.20 -12.73
CA LEU A 207 10.86 3.74 -12.69
C LEU A 207 9.63 3.14 -13.38
N LYS A 208 8.55 3.92 -13.51
CA LYS A 208 7.31 3.49 -14.18
C LYS A 208 7.21 3.97 -15.64
N GLN A 209 8.33 4.29 -16.28
CA GLN A 209 8.35 4.51 -17.73
C GLN A 209 8.35 3.18 -18.48
N LEU A 210 7.52 3.08 -19.51
CA LEU A 210 7.45 1.90 -20.39
C LEU A 210 8.70 1.77 -21.28
N ASP A 211 9.37 2.89 -21.58
CA ASP A 211 10.61 2.92 -22.33
C ASP A 211 11.82 3.03 -21.39
N PRO A 212 12.64 1.96 -21.26
CA PRO A 212 13.85 1.97 -20.44
C PRO A 212 14.89 3.02 -20.88
N ALA A 213 14.89 3.43 -22.15
CA ALA A 213 15.83 4.45 -22.63
C ALA A 213 15.56 5.82 -22.00
N ILE A 214 14.32 6.10 -21.58
CA ILE A 214 13.98 7.30 -20.82
C ILE A 214 14.54 7.17 -19.39
N VAL A 215 14.48 5.99 -18.79
CA VAL A 215 14.96 5.71 -17.43
C VAL A 215 16.48 5.83 -17.37
N ALA A 216 17.20 5.31 -18.37
CA ALA A 216 18.66 5.37 -18.46
C ALA A 216 19.23 6.80 -18.47
N LYS A 217 18.43 7.79 -18.91
CA LYS A 217 18.82 9.21 -18.89
C LYS A 217 18.59 9.88 -17.53
N ARG A 218 17.92 9.21 -16.60
CA ARG A 218 17.59 9.75 -15.27
C ARG A 218 18.71 9.40 -14.28
N PRO A 219 19.12 10.33 -13.41
CA PRO A 219 20.15 10.10 -12.39
C PRO A 219 19.58 9.32 -11.20
N LEU A 220 19.19 8.06 -11.45
CA LEU A 220 18.70 7.14 -10.42
C LEU A 220 19.86 6.44 -9.73
N GLY A 221 19.73 6.23 -8.43
CA GLY A 221 20.59 5.39 -7.60
C GLY A 221 19.77 4.35 -6.84
N VAL A 222 20.45 3.39 -6.21
CA VAL A 222 19.80 2.41 -5.34
C VAL A 222 20.62 2.24 -4.06
N VAL A 223 19.94 2.10 -2.93
CA VAL A 223 20.53 1.75 -1.64
C VAL A 223 19.83 0.49 -1.14
N LEU A 224 20.60 -0.54 -0.84
CA LEU A 224 20.12 -1.84 -0.39
C LEU A 224 20.36 -1.97 1.11
N TYR A 225 19.34 -2.44 1.83
CA TYR A 225 19.31 -2.39 3.31
C TYR A 225 18.83 -3.69 3.96
N GLY A 226 18.49 -4.71 3.17
CA GLY A 226 17.99 -5.97 3.73
C GLY A 226 17.83 -7.06 2.68
N THR A 227 17.45 -8.24 3.15
CA THR A 227 17.27 -9.44 2.34
C THR A 227 15.82 -9.94 2.40
N GLY A 228 15.42 -10.68 1.37
CA GLY A 228 14.21 -11.51 1.35
C GLY A 228 14.59 -12.98 1.36
N ALA A 229 14.14 -13.75 0.37
CA ALA A 229 14.53 -15.15 0.21
C ALA A 229 16.02 -15.30 -0.13
N THR A 230 16.72 -16.19 0.58
CA THR A 230 18.15 -16.48 0.37
C THR A 230 18.41 -17.98 0.43
N GLU A 231 19.22 -18.52 -0.50
CA GLU A 231 19.74 -19.89 -0.46
C GLU A 231 21.27 -19.86 -0.49
N GLY A 232 21.92 -20.43 0.54
CA GLY A 232 23.38 -20.44 0.66
C GLY A 232 23.97 -19.16 1.27
N VAL A 233 23.17 -18.43 2.05
CA VAL A 233 23.63 -17.30 2.87
C VAL A 233 23.29 -17.61 4.33
N ASP A 234 24.32 -17.89 5.13
CA ASP A 234 24.19 -18.05 6.59
C ASP A 234 24.58 -16.71 7.25
N VAL A 235 23.58 -15.87 7.55
CA VAL A 235 23.74 -14.67 8.38
C VAL A 235 22.72 -14.70 9.51
N ASP A 236 23.22 -14.65 10.74
CA ASP A 236 22.39 -14.66 11.95
C ASP A 236 22.01 -13.24 12.40
N LEU A 237 22.82 -12.26 12.00
CA LEU A 237 22.67 -10.86 12.37
C LEU A 237 22.44 -9.97 11.14
N HIS A 238 21.53 -9.01 11.29
CA HIS A 238 21.23 -8.04 10.25
C HIS A 238 22.42 -7.11 9.95
N SER A 239 23.22 -6.78 10.95
CA SER A 239 24.46 -6.01 10.78
C SER A 239 25.48 -6.68 9.85
N GLU A 240 25.44 -8.00 9.71
CA GLU A 240 26.34 -8.77 8.83
C GLU A 240 25.92 -8.70 7.35
N ILE A 241 24.69 -8.26 7.07
CA ILE A 241 24.21 -8.06 5.70
C ILE A 241 24.99 -6.94 5.02
N PHE A 242 25.28 -5.82 5.67
CA PHE A 242 25.95 -4.69 4.99
C PHE A 242 27.37 -5.06 4.50
N PRO A 243 28.23 -5.72 5.31
CA PRO A 243 29.49 -6.27 4.82
C PRO A 243 29.31 -7.27 3.68
N LEU A 244 28.30 -8.15 3.75
CA LEU A 244 28.00 -9.12 2.68
C LEU A 244 27.61 -8.44 1.38
N LEU A 245 26.70 -7.47 1.41
CA LEU A 245 26.29 -6.70 0.24
C LEU A 245 27.49 -5.97 -0.38
N LYS A 246 28.33 -5.35 0.45
CA LYS A 246 29.55 -4.68 -0.01
C LYS A 246 30.53 -5.67 -0.66
N LYS A 247 30.71 -6.86 -0.10
CA LYS A 247 31.54 -7.93 -0.68
C LYS A 247 31.02 -8.37 -2.05
N LEU A 248 29.70 -8.47 -2.20
CA LEU A 248 29.03 -8.86 -3.45
C LEU A 248 28.98 -7.73 -4.50
N GLY A 249 29.39 -6.51 -4.13
CA GLY A 249 29.40 -5.34 -5.01
C GLY A 249 28.05 -4.63 -5.12
N LEU A 250 27.21 -4.77 -4.10
CA LEU A 250 25.89 -4.14 -4.03
C LEU A 250 25.96 -2.83 -3.20
N PRO A 251 25.35 -1.73 -3.68
CA PRO A 251 25.36 -0.45 -2.97
C PRO A 251 24.49 -0.53 -1.71
N THR A 252 25.08 -0.16 -0.58
CA THR A 252 24.47 -0.20 0.75
C THR A 252 24.44 1.20 1.36
N THR A 253 23.71 1.38 2.48
CA THR A 253 23.78 2.62 3.26
C THR A 253 25.22 2.96 3.64
N GLU A 254 25.57 4.23 3.53
CA GLU A 254 26.92 4.76 3.84
C GLU A 254 27.27 4.59 5.32
N ARG A 255 26.25 4.71 6.19
CA ARG A 255 26.39 4.61 7.64
C ARG A 255 25.19 3.91 8.26
N TRP A 256 25.46 3.15 9.32
CA TRP A 256 24.48 2.52 10.21
C TRP A 256 25.10 2.42 11.62
N TRP A 257 24.26 2.30 12.63
CA TRP A 257 24.69 2.24 14.04
C TRP A 257 24.20 0.94 14.67
N LEU A 258 24.95 0.46 15.66
CA LEU A 258 24.53 -0.62 16.54
C LEU A 258 24.35 -0.03 17.94
N ALA A 259 23.19 -0.25 18.54
CA ALA A 259 22.86 0.23 19.88
C ALA A 259 22.38 -0.93 20.76
N GLU A 260 22.81 -0.96 22.02
CA GLU A 260 22.37 -1.92 23.04
C GLU A 260 21.39 -1.30 24.05
N SER A 261 21.32 0.02 24.14
CA SER A 261 20.47 0.76 25.08
C SER A 261 19.53 1.75 24.38
N VAL A 262 18.48 2.19 25.08
CA VAL A 262 17.53 3.14 24.49
C VAL A 262 18.14 4.53 24.33
N GLU A 263 19.07 4.89 25.20
CA GLU A 263 19.87 6.11 25.13
C GLU A 263 20.71 6.10 23.85
N GLU A 264 21.46 5.02 23.59
CA GLU A 264 22.24 4.87 22.35
C GLU A 264 21.38 4.89 21.08
N ILE A 265 20.15 4.37 21.13
CA ILE A 265 19.21 4.45 20.00
C ILE A 265 18.88 5.92 19.71
N LEU A 266 18.58 6.71 20.73
CA LEU A 266 18.23 8.12 20.56
C LEU A 266 19.43 8.95 20.10
N ASP A 267 20.61 8.70 20.67
CA ASP A 267 21.85 9.35 20.26
C ASP A 267 22.17 9.08 18.78
N ALA A 268 21.99 7.83 18.32
CA ALA A 268 22.17 7.47 16.91
C ALA A 268 21.13 8.16 16.00
N ILE A 269 19.88 8.28 16.45
CA ILE A 269 18.82 9.00 15.72
C ILE A 269 19.16 10.49 15.57
N HIS A 270 19.67 11.13 16.62
CA HIS A 270 20.08 12.54 16.61
C HIS A 270 21.33 12.77 15.77
N GLU A 271 22.33 11.88 15.85
CA GLU A 271 23.51 11.96 15.00
C GLU A 271 23.13 11.84 13.53
N LEU A 272 22.26 10.88 13.20
CA LEU A 272 21.74 10.70 11.84
C LEU A 272 21.00 11.95 11.35
N ASP A 273 20.21 12.62 12.21
CA ASP A 273 19.51 13.87 11.86
C ASP A 273 20.49 14.98 11.44
N GLY A 274 21.64 15.06 12.12
CA GLY A 274 22.69 16.03 11.83
C GLY A 274 23.45 15.75 10.53
N ILE A 275 23.73 14.48 10.20
CA ILE A 275 24.56 14.13 9.05
C ILE A 275 23.79 13.83 7.77
N ARG A 276 22.47 13.57 7.85
CA ARG A 276 21.66 13.10 6.71
C ARG A 276 21.72 13.97 5.45
N HIS A 277 21.99 15.27 5.61
CA HIS A 277 22.06 16.22 4.51
C HIS A 277 23.30 16.04 3.62
N ASN A 278 24.27 15.23 4.06
CA ASN A 278 25.49 14.92 3.32
C ASN A 278 25.36 13.69 2.40
N PHE A 279 24.30 12.88 2.57
CA PHE A 279 24.09 11.69 1.75
C PHE A 279 23.63 12.05 0.32
N ALA A 280 23.90 11.17 -0.63
CA ALA A 280 23.45 11.33 -2.03
C ALA A 280 21.91 11.30 -2.17
N TYR A 281 21.21 10.75 -1.18
CA TYR A 281 19.77 10.58 -1.14
C TYR A 281 19.11 11.36 0.00
N GLN A 282 17.82 11.67 -0.17
CA GLN A 282 17.01 12.24 0.90
C GLN A 282 16.62 11.15 1.90
N THR A 283 16.49 11.54 3.17
CA THR A 283 16.04 10.66 4.24
C THR A 283 14.96 11.35 5.06
N ASP A 284 13.86 10.65 5.35
CA ASP A 284 12.72 11.17 6.13
C ASP A 284 12.72 10.72 7.59
N GLY A 285 13.75 9.99 8.02
CA GLY A 285 13.78 9.37 9.33
C GLY A 285 14.96 8.43 9.56
N ALA A 286 14.84 7.69 10.65
CA ALA A 286 15.67 6.55 11.01
C ALA A 286 14.80 5.29 11.11
N VAL A 287 15.34 4.14 10.73
CA VAL A 287 14.71 2.84 10.96
C VAL A 287 15.49 2.10 12.04
N VAL A 288 14.80 1.72 13.11
CA VAL A 288 15.36 0.92 14.21
C VAL A 288 14.90 -0.52 14.04
N LYS A 289 15.82 -1.48 13.94
CA LYS A 289 15.53 -2.91 13.73
C LYS A 289 16.29 -3.76 14.74
N VAL A 290 15.64 -4.75 15.37
CA VAL A 290 16.34 -5.76 16.18
C VAL A 290 17.41 -6.45 15.33
N ASN A 291 18.63 -6.64 15.83
CA ASN A 291 19.75 -7.12 15.02
C ASN A 291 19.61 -8.62 14.67
N SER A 292 19.26 -9.48 15.63
CA SER A 292 19.21 -10.94 15.43
C SER A 292 17.97 -11.40 14.66
N PHE A 293 18.15 -12.23 13.62
CA PHE A 293 17.05 -12.82 12.87
C PHE A 293 16.20 -13.78 13.71
N ALA A 294 16.83 -14.61 14.55
CA ALA A 294 16.11 -15.51 15.45
C ALA A 294 15.20 -14.76 16.44
N GLN A 295 15.65 -13.58 16.94
CA GLN A 295 14.82 -12.72 17.77
C GLN A 295 13.66 -12.09 16.98
N ARG A 296 13.89 -11.70 15.71
CA ARG A 296 12.82 -11.17 14.82
C ARG A 296 11.71 -12.20 14.59
N GLU A 297 12.05 -13.46 14.37
CA GLU A 297 11.06 -14.54 14.19
C GLU A 297 10.18 -14.73 15.43
N ARG A 298 10.78 -14.72 16.63
CA ARG A 298 10.07 -14.84 17.91
C ARG A 298 9.16 -13.64 18.18
N LEU A 299 9.61 -12.43 17.84
CA LEU A 299 8.81 -11.21 17.96
C LEU A 299 7.65 -11.18 16.96
N GLY A 300 7.87 -11.72 15.75
CA GLY A 300 6.86 -11.88 14.72
C GLY A 300 6.31 -10.56 14.16
N PHE A 301 5.11 -10.65 13.59
CA PHE A 301 4.46 -9.57 12.84
C PHE A 301 3.08 -9.22 13.41
N THR A 302 2.63 -7.99 13.17
CA THR A 302 1.23 -7.60 13.25
C THR A 302 0.55 -7.89 11.90
N ALA A 303 -0.72 -7.51 11.74
CA ALA A 303 -1.42 -7.64 10.46
C ALA A 303 -0.79 -6.80 9.32
N LYS A 304 0.05 -5.79 9.63
CA LYS A 304 0.59 -4.84 8.63
C LYS A 304 2.08 -4.53 8.75
N SER A 305 2.69 -4.80 9.91
CA SER A 305 4.05 -4.34 10.25
C SER A 305 4.80 -5.33 11.15
N PRO A 306 6.14 -5.40 11.06
CA PRO A 306 6.95 -6.20 11.98
C PRO A 306 6.94 -5.62 13.39
N ARG A 307 6.89 -6.48 14.42
CA ARG A 307 6.99 -6.02 15.82
C ARG A 307 8.42 -5.68 16.23
N TRP A 308 9.39 -6.13 15.46
CA TRP A 308 10.83 -6.02 15.68
C TRP A 308 11.48 -4.82 14.99
N ALA A 309 10.71 -3.98 14.29
CA ALA A 309 11.22 -2.75 13.69
C ALA A 309 10.22 -1.59 13.83
N ILE A 310 10.75 -0.38 13.88
CA ILE A 310 9.98 0.88 13.93
C ILE A 310 10.70 1.95 13.10
N ALA A 311 9.94 2.78 12.41
CA ALA A 311 10.44 3.94 11.69
C ALA A 311 10.22 5.20 12.53
N TYR A 312 11.30 5.81 13.01
CA TYR A 312 11.26 7.14 13.62
C TYR A 312 11.35 8.18 12.49
N LYS A 313 10.30 8.96 12.30
CA LYS A 313 10.29 10.06 11.34
C LYS A 313 10.72 11.33 12.03
N TYR A 314 11.62 12.06 11.38
CA TYR A 314 12.01 13.38 11.85
C TYR A 314 10.80 14.31 11.82
N ALA A 315 10.79 15.30 12.72
CA ALA A 315 9.72 16.29 12.76
C ALA A 315 9.55 16.88 11.36
N ALA A 316 8.32 16.81 10.84
CA ALA A 316 8.01 17.29 9.51
C ALA A 316 8.45 18.75 9.38
N GLU A 317 9.05 19.09 8.24
CA GLU A 317 9.45 20.46 7.94
C GLU A 317 8.25 21.38 8.15
N ARG A 318 8.37 22.27 9.13
CA ARG A 318 7.36 23.26 9.46
C ARG A 318 7.65 24.52 8.69
N VAL A 319 6.71 24.91 7.85
CA VAL A 319 6.88 26.11 7.02
C VAL A 319 5.74 27.07 7.32
N GLU A 320 6.09 28.34 7.42
CA GLU A 320 5.13 29.42 7.53
C GLU A 320 4.59 29.79 6.15
N THR A 321 3.28 29.92 6.05
CA THR A 321 2.63 30.48 4.86
C THR A 321 1.41 31.30 5.25
N ARG A 322 0.89 32.09 4.32
CA ARG A 322 -0.31 32.89 4.53
C ARG A 322 -1.56 32.06 4.28
N LEU A 323 -2.51 32.12 5.20
CA LEU A 323 -3.85 31.59 5.02
C LEU A 323 -4.68 32.59 4.22
N ASN A 324 -4.89 32.30 2.93
CA ASN A 324 -5.62 33.18 2.03
C ASN A 324 -7.14 33.04 2.19
N ASP A 325 -7.64 31.82 2.38
CA ASP A 325 -9.07 31.55 2.57
C ASP A 325 -9.31 30.22 3.29
N ILE A 326 -10.54 29.95 3.73
CA ILE A 326 -10.97 28.66 4.26
C ILE A 326 -12.18 28.21 3.45
N ILE A 327 -12.04 27.15 2.65
CA ILE A 327 -13.15 26.55 1.91
C ILE A 327 -13.72 25.35 2.67
N ILE A 328 -15.01 25.10 2.50
CA ILE A 328 -15.69 23.98 3.15
C ILE A 328 -16.00 22.89 2.13
N GLN A 329 -15.37 21.72 2.28
CA GLN A 329 -15.61 20.56 1.44
C GLN A 329 -16.69 19.65 2.02
N VAL A 330 -17.55 19.10 1.17
CA VAL A 330 -18.57 18.13 1.58
C VAL A 330 -18.07 16.71 1.29
N GLY A 331 -17.93 15.90 2.34
CA GLY A 331 -17.51 14.51 2.29
C GLY A 331 -18.60 13.55 1.79
N ARG A 332 -18.22 12.28 1.59
CA ARG A 332 -19.14 11.25 1.05
C ARG A 332 -20.40 11.04 1.91
N THR A 333 -20.23 11.16 3.23
CA THR A 333 -21.28 11.00 4.25
C THR A 333 -21.95 12.34 4.60
N GLY A 334 -21.65 13.38 3.82
CA GLY A 334 -22.14 14.73 4.06
C GLY A 334 -21.34 15.54 5.06
N ILE A 335 -20.30 14.98 5.71
CA ILE A 335 -19.46 15.73 6.67
C ILE A 335 -18.82 16.94 5.99
N LEU A 336 -18.96 18.13 6.59
CA LEU A 336 -18.36 19.37 6.11
C LEU A 336 -16.97 19.52 6.75
N THR A 337 -15.93 19.42 5.92
CA THR A 337 -14.54 19.51 6.34
C THR A 337 -13.95 20.86 5.92
N PRO A 338 -13.46 21.68 6.86
CA PRO A 338 -12.76 22.91 6.53
C PRO A 338 -11.36 22.63 5.97
N VAL A 339 -11.02 23.31 4.88
CA VAL A 339 -9.74 23.20 4.18
C VAL A 339 -9.16 24.60 4.03
N ALA A 340 -7.96 24.79 4.55
CA ALA A 340 -7.19 26.01 4.37
C ALA A 340 -6.74 26.15 2.91
N VAL A 341 -7.00 27.29 2.30
CA VAL A 341 -6.41 27.74 1.04
C VAL A 341 -5.22 28.62 1.39
N LEU A 342 -4.04 28.20 0.99
CA LEU A 342 -2.79 28.78 1.42
C LEU A 342 -2.11 29.50 0.25
N GLU A 343 -1.30 30.50 0.57
CA GLU A 343 -0.28 30.98 -0.35
C GLU A 343 0.64 29.80 -0.70
N PRO A 344 0.82 29.46 -1.99
CA PRO A 344 1.58 28.28 -2.38
C PRO A 344 2.99 28.29 -1.80
N VAL A 345 3.31 27.28 -0.98
CA VAL A 345 4.59 27.17 -0.30
C VAL A 345 5.18 25.78 -0.49
N VAL A 346 6.50 25.66 -0.57
CA VAL A 346 7.16 24.35 -0.68
C VAL A 346 7.35 23.77 0.72
N VAL A 347 6.85 22.54 0.93
CA VAL A 347 7.04 21.78 2.18
C VAL A 347 7.43 20.36 1.83
N SER A 348 8.59 19.91 2.31
CA SER A 348 9.14 18.58 2.03
C SER A 348 9.16 18.30 0.53
N GLY A 349 9.71 19.26 -0.24
CA GLY A 349 9.87 19.22 -1.69
C GLY A 349 8.63 19.60 -2.50
N SER A 350 7.40 19.32 -2.07
CA SER A 350 6.21 19.64 -2.89
C SER A 350 5.57 20.98 -2.55
N THR A 351 5.04 21.68 -3.55
CA THR A 351 4.20 22.86 -3.33
C THR A 351 2.85 22.49 -2.71
N VAL A 352 2.57 23.05 -1.54
CA VAL A 352 1.32 22.93 -0.81
C VAL A 352 0.53 24.23 -0.98
N GLY A 353 -0.64 24.15 -1.61
CA GLY A 353 -1.61 25.26 -1.67
C GLY A 353 -2.87 25.01 -0.83
N ARG A 354 -3.02 23.81 -0.26
CA ARG A 354 -4.16 23.42 0.56
C ARG A 354 -3.73 22.57 1.74
N ALA A 355 -4.34 22.78 2.91
CA ALA A 355 -4.10 21.98 4.11
C ALA A 355 -5.40 21.71 4.86
N THR A 356 -5.48 20.58 5.57
CA THR A 356 -6.65 20.27 6.39
C THR A 356 -6.67 21.13 7.66
N LEU A 357 -7.87 21.56 8.05
CA LEU A 357 -8.16 22.18 9.36
C LEU A 357 -8.90 21.22 10.30
N HIS A 358 -9.10 19.97 9.87
CA HIS A 358 -9.85 18.91 10.56
C HIS A 358 -11.34 19.20 10.78
N ASN A 359 -11.69 20.13 11.67
CA ASN A 359 -13.06 20.47 12.04
C ASN A 359 -13.16 21.88 12.63
N GLU A 360 -14.38 22.35 12.91
CA GLU A 360 -14.62 23.69 13.47
C GLU A 360 -13.95 23.89 14.84
N ASP A 361 -13.93 22.86 15.69
CA ASP A 361 -13.39 22.97 17.03
C ASP A 361 -11.86 23.13 17.02
N GLU A 362 -11.16 22.51 16.07
CA GLU A 362 -9.73 22.74 15.84
C GLU A 362 -9.44 24.17 15.40
N ILE A 363 -10.28 24.76 14.53
CA ILE A 363 -10.18 26.16 14.13
C ILE A 363 -10.34 27.08 15.34
N LYS A 364 -11.34 26.82 16.20
CA LYS A 364 -11.59 27.58 17.42
C LYS A 364 -10.44 27.42 18.42
N ARG A 365 -9.98 26.19 18.66
CA ARG A 365 -8.87 25.86 19.58
C ARG A 365 -7.59 26.60 19.18
N LYS A 366 -7.26 26.60 17.89
CA LYS A 366 -6.08 27.27 17.35
C LYS A 366 -6.30 28.78 17.09
N ASN A 367 -7.54 29.26 17.22
CA ASN A 367 -7.96 30.64 16.92
C ASN A 367 -7.47 31.08 15.52
N ILE A 368 -7.76 30.25 14.51
CA ILE A 368 -7.33 30.49 13.12
C ILE A 368 -8.24 31.54 12.48
N ARG A 369 -7.64 32.50 11.77
CA ARG A 369 -8.33 33.60 11.09
C ARG A 369 -7.86 33.73 9.65
N ILE A 370 -8.78 34.06 8.74
CA ILE A 370 -8.41 34.33 7.35
C ILE A 370 -7.42 35.51 7.31
N GLY A 371 -6.33 35.35 6.57
CA GLY A 371 -5.22 36.29 6.50
C GLY A 371 -4.07 36.02 7.48
N ASP A 372 -4.24 35.11 8.45
CA ASP A 372 -3.18 34.74 9.39
C ASP A 372 -1.95 34.15 8.67
N THR A 373 -0.78 34.33 9.27
CA THR A 373 0.38 33.49 8.96
C THR A 373 0.28 32.21 9.78
N VAL A 374 0.25 31.07 9.10
CA VAL A 374 0.07 29.75 9.70
C VAL A 374 1.30 28.89 9.47
N VAL A 375 1.64 28.07 10.46
CA VAL A 375 2.64 27.03 10.32
C VAL A 375 1.95 25.78 9.82
N ILE A 376 2.42 25.26 8.69
CA ILE A 376 1.95 24.00 8.13
C ILE A 376 3.02 22.93 8.21
N GLU A 377 2.57 21.69 8.36
CA GLU A 377 3.43 20.52 8.29
C GLU A 377 2.74 19.44 7.47
N LYS A 378 3.51 18.47 6.99
CA LYS A 378 2.98 17.28 6.32
C LYS A 378 3.07 16.07 7.22
N ALA A 379 1.91 15.59 7.68
CA ALA A 379 1.84 14.32 8.38
C ALA A 379 2.32 13.19 7.44
N GLY A 380 3.43 12.55 7.83
CA GLY A 380 4.06 11.48 7.05
C GLY A 380 4.53 11.89 5.67
N GLU A 381 4.80 13.19 5.45
CA GLU A 381 5.17 13.80 4.16
C GLU A 381 4.06 13.83 3.10
N VAL A 382 2.87 13.30 3.43
CA VAL A 382 1.76 13.11 2.48
C VAL A 382 0.64 14.12 2.69
N ILE A 383 0.11 14.26 3.91
CA ILE A 383 -1.11 15.06 4.17
C ILE A 383 -0.74 16.38 4.85
N PRO A 384 -0.89 17.54 4.18
CA PRO A 384 -0.63 18.84 4.79
C PRO A 384 -1.72 19.22 5.81
N ALA A 385 -1.31 19.68 6.99
CA ALA A 385 -2.19 20.16 8.06
C ALA A 385 -1.66 21.48 8.64
N VAL A 386 -2.59 22.35 9.06
CA VAL A 386 -2.22 23.56 9.81
C VAL A 386 -1.95 23.18 11.25
N VAL A 387 -0.74 23.42 11.72
CA VAL A 387 -0.29 23.07 13.07
C VAL A 387 -0.66 24.17 14.05
N GLU A 388 -0.26 25.39 13.74
CA GLU A 388 -0.44 26.55 14.61
C GLU A 388 -0.49 27.86 13.83
N VAL A 389 -0.83 28.92 14.54
CA VAL A 389 -0.90 30.29 14.01
C VAL A 389 0.23 31.12 14.59
N VAL A 390 0.95 31.83 13.73
CA VAL A 390 2.00 32.77 14.12
C VAL A 390 1.35 34.08 14.57
N LYS A 391 0.92 34.11 15.84
CA LYS A 391 0.15 35.24 16.42
C LYS A 391 0.86 36.59 16.33
N SER A 392 2.20 36.61 16.34
CA SER A 392 3.01 37.83 16.21
C SER A 392 2.89 38.50 14.84
N LYS A 393 2.55 37.75 13.79
CA LYS A 393 2.38 38.23 12.41
C LYS A 393 0.91 38.43 12.02
N ARG A 394 -0.01 38.38 12.98
CA ARG A 394 -1.44 38.51 12.73
C ARG A 394 -1.78 39.90 12.18
N PRO A 395 -2.43 40.00 11.00
CA PRO A 395 -2.88 41.27 10.47
C PRO A 395 -3.88 41.97 11.41
N ARG A 396 -3.77 43.30 11.50
CA ARG A 396 -4.76 44.13 12.21
C ARG A 396 -6.08 44.08 11.44
N GLY A 397 -7.15 43.64 12.10
CA GLY A 397 -8.49 43.47 11.50
C GLY A 397 -8.85 42.03 11.09
N ALA A 398 -7.98 41.04 11.37
CA ALA A 398 -8.34 39.63 11.17
C ALA A 398 -9.42 39.20 12.18
N GLU A 399 -10.61 38.84 11.67
CA GLU A 399 -11.74 38.38 12.48
C GLU A 399 -11.70 36.86 12.74
N PRO A 400 -12.15 36.38 13.91
CA PRO A 400 -12.32 34.94 14.16
C PRO A 400 -13.16 34.27 13.08
N PHE A 401 -12.73 33.11 12.59
CA PHE A 401 -13.51 32.36 11.61
C PHE A 401 -14.74 31.73 12.28
N ASP A 402 -15.93 32.15 11.83
CA ASP A 402 -17.21 31.55 12.20
C ASP A 402 -17.69 30.63 11.08
N PHE A 403 -17.68 29.33 11.36
CA PHE A 403 -18.03 28.30 10.39
C PHE A 403 -19.46 28.43 9.89
N SER A 404 -20.42 28.66 10.80
CA SER A 404 -21.85 28.74 10.46
C SER A 404 -22.15 30.00 9.64
N LYS A 405 -21.55 31.13 10.02
CA LYS A 405 -21.69 32.40 9.30
C LYS A 405 -21.08 32.31 7.91
N HIS A 406 -19.93 31.66 7.76
CA HIS A 406 -19.21 31.54 6.49
C HIS A 406 -20.00 30.78 5.42
N ILE A 407 -20.78 29.76 5.81
CA ILE A 407 -21.63 28.99 4.89
C ILE A 407 -23.12 29.35 4.99
N HIS A 408 -23.45 30.45 5.70
CA HIS A 408 -24.82 30.92 5.92
C HIS A 408 -25.78 29.84 6.46
N GLY A 409 -25.27 28.95 7.33
CA GLY A 409 -26.04 27.84 7.90
C GLY A 409 -26.56 26.82 6.88
N LYS A 410 -25.98 26.78 5.68
CA LYS A 410 -26.39 25.91 4.57
C LYS A 410 -25.21 25.17 3.98
N CYS A 411 -25.48 24.06 3.30
CA CYS A 411 -24.47 23.31 2.58
C CYS A 411 -23.94 24.16 1.40
N PRO A 412 -22.61 24.36 1.27
CA PRO A 412 -22.03 25.21 0.22
C PRO A 412 -22.21 24.64 -1.19
N VAL A 413 -22.60 23.36 -1.31
CA VAL A 413 -22.78 22.69 -2.60
C VAL A 413 -24.25 22.63 -3.03
N CYS A 414 -25.15 22.22 -2.13
CA CYS A 414 -26.56 22.01 -2.50
C CYS A 414 -27.53 22.99 -1.83
N GLY A 415 -27.07 23.92 -1.00
CA GLY A 415 -27.91 24.90 -0.30
C GLY A 415 -28.84 24.33 0.78
N ALA A 416 -28.84 23.01 1.00
CA ALA A 416 -29.68 22.36 2.00
C ALA A 416 -29.25 22.69 3.44
N PRO A 417 -30.16 22.54 4.43
CA PRO A 417 -29.82 22.66 5.84
C PRO A 417 -28.65 21.74 6.25
N ILE A 418 -27.89 22.20 7.23
CA ILE A 418 -26.82 21.43 7.87
C ILE A 418 -27.13 21.23 9.34
N ARG A 419 -26.64 20.13 9.89
CA ARG A 419 -26.79 19.78 11.31
C ARG A 419 -25.43 19.45 11.91
N ARG A 420 -25.21 19.84 13.16
CA ARG A 420 -24.05 19.40 13.92
C ARG A 420 -24.30 18.00 14.46
N ASP A 421 -23.41 17.08 14.13
CA ASP A 421 -23.47 15.70 14.56
C ASP A 421 -23.18 15.62 16.08
N PRO A 422 -24.10 15.07 16.90
CA PRO A 422 -23.91 14.99 18.34
C PRO A 422 -22.80 14.00 18.75
N GLU A 423 -22.44 13.03 17.91
CA GLU A 423 -21.40 12.03 18.20
C GLU A 423 -20.02 12.43 17.65
N PHE A 424 -19.97 13.14 16.52
CA PHE A 424 -18.71 13.34 15.77
C PHE A 424 -18.17 14.79 15.74
N VAL A 425 -18.78 15.73 16.47
CA VAL A 425 -18.28 17.12 16.59
C VAL A 425 -18.00 17.76 15.22
N ALA A 426 -18.80 17.41 14.21
CA ALA A 426 -18.65 17.87 12.84
C ALA A 426 -20.00 18.29 12.27
N TRP A 427 -19.99 19.28 11.37
CA TRP A 427 -21.17 19.67 10.61
C TRP A 427 -21.43 18.66 9.50
N ARG A 428 -22.70 18.38 9.22
CA ARG A 428 -23.12 17.44 8.17
C ARG A 428 -24.24 18.03 7.32
N CYS A 429 -24.15 17.81 6.01
CA CYS A 429 -25.22 18.06 5.05
C CYS A 429 -26.22 16.89 5.10
N GLU A 430 -27.49 17.20 5.41
CA GLU A 430 -28.55 16.19 5.52
C GLU A 430 -29.13 15.77 4.16
N ASN A 431 -28.84 16.53 3.10
CA ASN A 431 -29.32 16.21 1.76
C ASN A 431 -28.53 15.05 1.15
N LEU A 432 -29.13 13.86 1.18
CA LEU A 432 -28.61 12.64 0.57
C LEU A 432 -28.48 12.71 -0.97
N HIS A 433 -29.10 13.70 -1.62
CA HIS A 433 -28.99 13.98 -3.05
C HIS A 433 -28.03 15.14 -3.34
N CYS A 434 -27.23 15.56 -2.36
CA CYS A 434 -26.21 16.58 -2.56
C CYS A 434 -25.22 16.12 -3.66
N PRO A 435 -24.99 16.91 -4.71
CA PRO A 435 -24.10 16.54 -5.81
C PRO A 435 -22.71 16.10 -5.34
N ALA A 436 -22.10 16.82 -4.39
CA ALA A 436 -20.79 16.43 -3.84
C ALA A 436 -20.80 15.08 -3.11
N GLN A 437 -21.90 14.74 -2.43
CA GLN A 437 -22.06 13.42 -1.82
C GLN A 437 -22.22 12.35 -2.90
N THR A 438 -22.99 12.63 -3.96
CA THR A 438 -23.13 11.71 -5.11
C THR A 438 -21.80 11.49 -5.80
N THR A 439 -21.05 12.53 -6.17
CA THR A 439 -19.74 12.43 -6.81
C THR A 439 -18.80 11.53 -6.03
N ARG A 440 -18.67 11.76 -4.72
CA ARG A 440 -17.80 10.93 -3.86
C ARG A 440 -18.30 9.51 -3.67
N ARG A 441 -19.62 9.28 -3.65
CA ARG A 441 -20.18 7.92 -3.60
C ARG A 441 -19.91 7.17 -4.90
N VAL A 442 -20.09 7.81 -6.05
CA VAL A 442 -19.79 7.24 -7.38
C VAL A 442 -18.30 6.89 -7.48
N GLU A 443 -17.42 7.81 -7.07
CA GLU A 443 -15.98 7.57 -7.04
C GLU A 443 -15.62 6.36 -6.15
N PHE A 444 -16.15 6.32 -4.93
CA PHE A 444 -15.89 5.22 -4.01
C PHE A 444 -16.44 3.89 -4.53
N PHE A 445 -17.63 3.89 -5.13
CA PHE A 445 -18.27 2.73 -5.73
C PHE A 445 -17.42 2.17 -6.88
N ALA A 446 -16.83 3.05 -7.70
CA ALA A 446 -15.94 2.70 -8.80
C ALA A 446 -14.51 2.29 -8.36
N ALA A 447 -14.10 2.58 -7.13
CA ALA A 447 -12.73 2.35 -6.68
C ALA A 447 -12.27 0.88 -6.82
N ARG A 448 -10.96 0.67 -7.01
CA ARG A 448 -10.34 -0.67 -7.17
C ARG A 448 -10.66 -1.65 -6.03
N GLY A 449 -10.84 -1.13 -4.82
CA GLY A 449 -11.23 -1.93 -3.65
C GLY A 449 -12.72 -2.27 -3.56
N ALA A 450 -13.57 -1.55 -4.30
CA ALA A 450 -15.03 -1.66 -4.33
C ALA A 450 -15.49 -2.46 -5.57
N LEU A 451 -16.10 -1.86 -6.59
CA LEU A 451 -16.49 -2.58 -7.80
C LEU A 451 -15.46 -2.54 -8.94
N ASP A 452 -14.33 -1.86 -8.73
CA ASP A 452 -13.23 -1.79 -9.70
C ASP A 452 -13.70 -1.36 -11.10
N ILE A 453 -14.42 -0.24 -11.17
CA ILE A 453 -14.93 0.31 -12.43
C ILE A 453 -13.84 1.19 -13.03
N GLU A 454 -13.02 0.57 -13.88
CA GLU A 454 -11.89 1.24 -14.52
C GLU A 454 -12.32 2.46 -15.35
N SER A 455 -11.50 3.50 -15.34
CA SER A 455 -11.73 4.78 -16.06
C SER A 455 -12.78 5.71 -15.46
N VAL A 456 -13.45 5.33 -14.36
CA VAL A 456 -14.35 6.22 -13.60
C VAL A 456 -13.62 6.72 -12.34
N GLY A 457 -12.80 7.77 -12.50
CA GLY A 457 -12.12 8.46 -11.39
C GLY A 457 -12.86 9.73 -10.94
N GLU A 458 -12.28 10.49 -10.01
CA GLU A 458 -12.85 11.73 -9.43
C GLU A 458 -13.43 12.68 -10.49
N ILE A 459 -12.64 13.05 -11.50
CA ILE A 459 -13.07 13.98 -12.56
C ILE A 459 -14.26 13.43 -13.36
N VAL A 460 -14.24 12.13 -13.65
CA VAL A 460 -15.31 11.50 -14.45
C VAL A 460 -16.59 11.42 -13.62
N ALA A 461 -16.49 11.00 -12.35
CA ALA A 461 -17.61 10.99 -11.42
C ALA A 461 -18.23 12.38 -11.25
N ASP A 462 -17.39 13.42 -11.10
CA ASP A 462 -17.84 14.81 -10.98
C ASP A 462 -18.64 15.25 -12.20
N LYS A 463 -18.11 15.02 -13.41
CA LYS A 463 -18.79 15.42 -14.66
C LYS A 463 -20.04 14.60 -14.97
N LEU A 464 -20.08 13.33 -14.58
CA LEU A 464 -21.30 12.51 -14.68
C LEU A 464 -22.43 13.09 -13.81
N VAL A 465 -22.10 13.54 -12.60
CA VAL A 465 -23.07 14.14 -11.67
C VAL A 465 -23.45 15.55 -12.08
N GLU A 466 -22.48 16.40 -12.42
CA GLU A 466 -22.70 17.77 -12.86
C GLU A 466 -23.63 17.84 -14.08
N ARG A 467 -23.44 16.95 -15.06
CA ARG A 467 -24.29 16.89 -16.26
C ARG A 467 -25.60 16.12 -16.05
N GLY A 468 -25.87 15.66 -14.82
CA GLY A 468 -27.09 14.94 -14.47
C GLY A 468 -27.24 13.57 -15.11
N LEU A 469 -26.15 12.99 -15.64
CA LEU A 469 -26.13 11.64 -16.20
C LEU A 469 -26.18 10.57 -15.09
N VAL A 470 -25.69 10.91 -13.90
CA VAL A 470 -25.68 10.05 -12.71
C VAL A 470 -26.16 10.85 -11.51
N ARG A 471 -27.19 10.36 -10.82
CA ARG A 471 -27.75 10.95 -9.60
C ARG A 471 -27.49 10.07 -8.38
N GLU A 472 -27.31 8.78 -8.59
CA GLU A 472 -26.88 7.80 -7.61
C GLU A 472 -25.91 6.76 -8.22
N PRO A 473 -25.11 6.04 -7.41
CA PRO A 473 -24.11 5.12 -7.94
C PRO A 473 -24.65 4.02 -8.88
N LEU A 474 -25.89 3.58 -8.68
CA LEU A 474 -26.50 2.53 -9.50
C LEU A 474 -26.86 2.99 -10.92
N ASP A 475 -26.98 4.30 -11.16
CA ASP A 475 -27.23 4.83 -12.51
C ASP A 475 -26.06 4.53 -13.47
N LEU A 476 -24.87 4.20 -12.94
CA LEU A 476 -23.74 3.74 -13.75
C LEU A 476 -24.12 2.53 -14.63
N PHE A 477 -24.98 1.64 -14.14
CA PHE A 477 -25.42 0.43 -14.87
C PHE A 477 -26.42 0.70 -16.00
N GLU A 478 -26.88 1.94 -16.15
CA GLU A 478 -27.81 2.38 -17.19
C GLU A 478 -27.12 3.22 -18.27
N LEU A 479 -25.84 3.57 -18.06
CA LEU A 479 -25.08 4.39 -19.00
C LEU A 479 -24.75 3.63 -20.28
N LYS A 480 -24.79 4.35 -21.41
CA LYS A 480 -24.40 3.81 -22.72
C LYS A 480 -23.03 4.32 -23.16
N VAL A 481 -22.34 3.55 -24.01
CA VAL A 481 -21.01 3.90 -24.54
C VAL A 481 -21.06 5.25 -25.24
N GLU A 482 -22.11 5.54 -26.01
CA GLU A 482 -22.24 6.79 -26.77
C GLU A 482 -22.36 8.02 -25.85
N GLN A 483 -22.99 7.86 -24.68
CA GLN A 483 -23.13 8.92 -23.69
C GLN A 483 -21.80 9.21 -23.01
N LEU A 484 -21.09 8.17 -22.54
CA LEU A 484 -19.76 8.37 -21.94
C LEU A 484 -18.75 8.88 -22.96
N ALA A 485 -18.76 8.39 -24.19
CA ALA A 485 -17.80 8.77 -25.20
C ALA A 485 -17.82 10.28 -25.47
N LYS A 486 -19.02 10.90 -25.40
CA LYS A 486 -19.24 12.35 -25.60
C LYS A 486 -19.09 13.19 -24.32
N LEU A 487 -18.79 12.57 -23.18
CA LEU A 487 -18.65 13.29 -21.91
C LEU A 487 -17.49 14.27 -21.99
N ASN A 488 -17.79 15.57 -21.83
CA ASN A 488 -16.77 16.61 -21.76
C ASN A 488 -16.27 16.75 -20.31
N LEU A 489 -15.00 16.41 -20.13
CA LEU A 489 -14.21 16.47 -18.89
C LEU A 489 -13.48 17.80 -18.66
N GLY A 490 -13.63 18.76 -19.57
CA GLY A 490 -13.06 20.10 -19.50
C GLY A 490 -14.10 21.17 -19.23
N THR A 491 -13.75 22.43 -19.52
CA THR A 491 -14.71 23.55 -19.53
C THR A 491 -15.37 23.67 -20.89
N GLU A 492 -16.31 24.60 -21.05
CA GLU A 492 -16.87 24.92 -22.37
C GLU A 492 -15.82 25.55 -23.30
N GLU A 493 -14.90 26.35 -22.75
CA GLU A 493 -13.84 27.00 -23.54
C GLU A 493 -12.67 26.05 -23.89
N ALA A 494 -12.46 24.99 -23.11
CA ALA A 494 -11.41 23.98 -23.32
C ALA A 494 -11.98 22.56 -23.18
N PRO A 495 -12.73 22.07 -24.19
CA PRO A 495 -13.39 20.78 -24.12
C PRO A 495 -12.36 19.63 -24.13
N ARG A 496 -12.55 18.68 -23.22
CA ARG A 496 -11.76 17.44 -23.16
C ARG A 496 -12.70 16.25 -23.17
N VAL A 497 -12.85 15.62 -24.33
CA VAL A 497 -13.79 14.51 -24.50
C VAL A 497 -13.22 13.22 -23.90
N PHE A 498 -14.04 12.45 -23.20
CA PHE A 498 -13.64 11.19 -22.56
C PHE A 498 -13.18 10.13 -23.57
N GLY A 499 -13.86 10.07 -24.72
CA GLY A 499 -13.49 9.25 -25.88
C GLY A 499 -14.04 7.82 -25.83
N GLU A 500 -14.25 7.25 -27.01
CA GLU A 500 -14.91 5.95 -27.19
C GLU A 500 -14.14 4.80 -26.53
N LYS A 501 -12.82 4.75 -26.68
CA LYS A 501 -11.98 3.70 -26.08
C LYS A 501 -12.14 3.61 -24.55
N ASN A 502 -12.13 4.76 -23.87
CA ASN A 502 -12.30 4.81 -22.41
C ASN A 502 -13.75 4.50 -22.01
N ALA A 503 -14.73 4.96 -22.79
CA ALA A 503 -16.14 4.65 -22.60
C ALA A 503 -16.40 3.14 -22.69
N THR A 504 -15.92 2.46 -23.73
CA THR A 504 -16.04 1.01 -23.86
C THR A 504 -15.37 0.27 -22.70
N LYS A 505 -14.21 0.76 -22.25
CA LYS A 505 -13.50 0.18 -21.11
C LYS A 505 -14.31 0.30 -19.82
N ALA A 506 -14.87 1.48 -19.54
CA ALA A 506 -15.71 1.71 -18.37
C ALA A 506 -16.98 0.85 -18.39
N ILE A 507 -17.68 0.79 -19.52
CA ILE A 507 -18.91 -0.02 -19.67
C ILE A 507 -18.62 -1.52 -19.49
N LYS A 508 -17.51 -2.03 -20.04
CA LYS A 508 -17.10 -3.43 -19.79
C LYS A 508 -16.83 -3.70 -18.31
N ALA A 509 -16.21 -2.74 -17.60
CA ALA A 509 -15.96 -2.88 -16.17
C ALA A 509 -17.27 -2.82 -15.35
N ILE A 510 -18.24 -1.99 -15.75
CA ILE A 510 -19.59 -1.92 -15.16
C ILE A 510 -20.33 -3.25 -15.33
N GLU A 511 -20.31 -3.82 -16.54
CA GLU A 511 -20.95 -5.11 -16.80
C GLU A 511 -20.30 -6.25 -16.00
N ARG A 512 -18.96 -6.26 -15.92
CA ARG A 512 -18.22 -7.18 -15.03
C ARG A 512 -18.61 -7.00 -13.56
N ALA A 513 -18.88 -5.77 -13.12
CA ALA A 513 -19.24 -5.50 -11.73
C ALA A 513 -20.53 -6.20 -11.29
N ARG A 514 -21.47 -6.48 -12.21
CA ARG A 514 -22.72 -7.21 -11.92
C ARG A 514 -22.47 -8.59 -11.32
N THR A 515 -21.38 -9.25 -11.70
CA THR A 515 -21.06 -10.62 -11.27
C THR A 515 -20.10 -10.68 -10.09
N LEU A 516 -19.74 -9.53 -9.50
CA LEU A 516 -18.83 -9.49 -8.36
C LEU A 516 -19.50 -10.06 -7.08
N PRO A 517 -18.69 -10.64 -6.17
CA PRO A 517 -19.21 -11.28 -4.97
C PRO A 517 -19.85 -10.29 -3.99
N LEU A 518 -20.72 -10.82 -3.12
CA LEU A 518 -21.47 -10.06 -2.12
C LEU A 518 -20.57 -9.17 -1.25
N SER A 519 -19.38 -9.63 -0.87
CA SER A 519 -18.44 -8.82 -0.07
C SER A 519 -18.04 -7.51 -0.74
N ARG A 520 -17.85 -7.50 -2.06
CA ARG A 520 -17.51 -6.30 -2.82
C ARG A 520 -18.68 -5.34 -2.90
N TRP A 521 -19.89 -5.86 -3.07
CA TRP A 521 -21.12 -5.07 -3.08
C TRP A 521 -21.44 -4.43 -1.74
N LEU A 522 -21.34 -5.19 -0.63
CA LEU A 522 -21.52 -4.66 0.72
C LEU A 522 -20.52 -3.54 1.03
N PHE A 523 -19.28 -3.69 0.57
CA PHE A 523 -18.27 -2.64 0.71
C PHE A 523 -18.59 -1.42 -0.17
N ALA A 524 -18.96 -1.63 -1.44
CA ALA A 524 -19.22 -0.56 -2.40
C ALA A 524 -20.43 0.32 -2.04
N VAL A 525 -21.47 -0.26 -1.45
CA VAL A 525 -22.68 0.46 -0.99
C VAL A 525 -22.38 1.46 0.15
N ALA A 526 -21.21 1.35 0.79
CA ALA A 526 -20.74 2.27 1.83
C ALA A 526 -21.66 2.33 3.06
N ILE A 527 -22.09 1.17 3.55
CA ILE A 527 -22.85 1.03 4.80
C ILE A 527 -22.01 1.60 5.97
N PRO A 528 -22.59 2.43 6.87
CA PRO A 528 -21.87 2.94 8.03
C PRO A 528 -21.22 1.82 8.84
N ASP A 529 -19.99 2.06 9.32
CA ASP A 529 -19.16 1.12 10.09
C ASP A 529 -18.74 -0.19 9.37
N VAL A 530 -19.10 -0.36 8.09
CA VAL A 530 -18.73 -1.54 7.30
C VAL A 530 -17.50 -1.26 6.44
N GLY A 531 -16.34 -1.72 6.91
CA GLY A 531 -15.11 -1.78 6.12
C GLY A 531 -14.99 -3.05 5.27
N LYS A 532 -13.91 -3.17 4.49
CA LYS A 532 -13.65 -4.32 3.60
C LYS A 532 -13.69 -5.67 4.34
N THR A 533 -13.05 -5.74 5.51
CA THR A 533 -13.01 -6.96 6.34
C THR A 533 -14.41 -7.32 6.84
N THR A 534 -15.14 -6.34 7.37
CA THR A 534 -16.51 -6.51 7.85
C THR A 534 -17.45 -6.97 6.74
N ALA A 535 -17.33 -6.39 5.54
CA ALA A 535 -18.10 -6.79 4.38
C ALA A 535 -17.84 -8.26 3.97
N THR A 536 -16.58 -8.69 4.05
CA THR A 536 -16.19 -10.09 3.79
C THR A 536 -16.78 -11.03 4.84
N GLN A 537 -16.74 -10.65 6.12
CA GLN A 537 -17.35 -11.43 7.19
C GLN A 537 -18.87 -11.53 7.01
N LEU A 538 -19.56 -10.42 6.71
CA LEU A 538 -20.99 -10.42 6.43
C LEU A 538 -21.34 -11.32 5.24
N ALA A 539 -20.61 -11.22 4.13
CA ALA A 539 -20.81 -12.09 2.97
C ALA A 539 -20.58 -13.56 3.30
N ARG A 540 -19.60 -13.86 4.15
CA ARG A 540 -19.34 -15.18 4.71
C ARG A 540 -20.36 -15.61 5.75
N PHE A 541 -21.48 -14.92 5.98
CA PHE A 541 -22.58 -15.35 6.84
C PHE A 541 -23.97 -15.29 6.22
N HIS A 542 -24.10 -14.71 5.02
CA HIS A 542 -25.37 -14.46 4.36
C HIS A 542 -25.29 -14.86 2.89
N ASP A 543 -26.39 -15.35 2.32
CA ASP A 543 -26.42 -15.87 0.94
C ASP A 543 -26.52 -14.77 -0.12
N GLY A 544 -27.05 -13.60 0.25
CA GLY A 544 -27.25 -12.45 -0.64
C GLY A 544 -27.46 -11.16 0.14
N ILE A 545 -27.53 -10.04 -0.57
CA ILE A 545 -27.66 -8.71 0.06
C ILE A 545 -29.00 -8.55 0.81
N GLU A 546 -30.07 -9.17 0.32
CA GLU A 546 -31.40 -9.21 0.96
C GLU A 546 -31.37 -9.99 2.28
N ASP A 547 -30.56 -11.05 2.37
CA ASP A 547 -30.36 -11.82 3.59
C ASP A 547 -29.59 -11.00 4.64
N VAL A 548 -28.60 -10.21 4.20
CA VAL A 548 -27.93 -9.24 5.08
C VAL A 548 -28.92 -8.20 5.61
N ALA A 549 -29.75 -7.63 4.73
CA ALA A 549 -30.75 -6.62 5.07
C ALA A 549 -31.76 -7.10 6.12
N HIS A 550 -32.11 -8.39 6.08
CA HIS A 550 -33.08 -9.00 6.99
C HIS A 550 -32.43 -9.99 7.97
N SER A 551 -31.13 -9.85 8.24
CA SER A 551 -30.36 -10.83 8.99
C SER A 551 -30.92 -11.09 10.38
N ARG A 552 -31.23 -12.35 10.66
CA ARG A 552 -31.54 -12.80 12.02
C ARG A 552 -30.29 -12.80 12.91
N LEU A 553 -29.13 -13.14 12.36
CA LEU A 553 -27.87 -13.17 13.11
C LEU A 553 -27.49 -11.80 13.66
N LEU A 554 -27.67 -10.74 12.86
CA LEU A 554 -27.38 -9.38 13.33
C LEU A 554 -28.36 -8.92 14.43
N ARG A 555 -29.64 -9.25 14.32
CA ARG A 555 -30.63 -8.98 15.38
C ARG A 555 -30.30 -9.74 16.66
N ASP A 556 -29.90 -11.01 16.53
CA ASP A 556 -29.47 -11.83 17.66
C ASP A 556 -28.25 -11.24 18.38
N VAL A 557 -27.32 -10.61 17.66
CA VAL A 557 -26.20 -9.88 18.31
C VAL A 557 -26.71 -8.72 19.16
N LEU A 558 -27.66 -7.93 18.65
CA LEU A 558 -28.24 -6.82 19.41
C LEU A 558 -29.00 -7.33 20.65
N ASP A 559 -29.88 -8.31 20.46
CA ASP A 559 -30.66 -8.93 21.53
C ASP A 559 -29.75 -9.54 22.60
N TYR A 560 -28.66 -10.19 22.20
CA TYR A 560 -27.67 -10.73 23.14
C TYR A 560 -27.03 -9.61 23.97
N HIS A 561 -26.63 -8.51 23.35
CA HIS A 561 -25.97 -7.41 24.07
C HIS A 561 -26.91 -6.70 25.05
N GLU A 562 -28.22 -6.66 24.76
CA GLU A 562 -29.24 -6.14 25.67
C GLU A 562 -29.61 -7.12 26.80
N LYS A 563 -29.66 -8.43 26.50
CA LYS A 563 -30.16 -9.47 27.41
C LYS A 563 -29.07 -10.35 28.03
N ARG A 564 -27.78 -10.06 27.83
CA ARG A 564 -26.67 -10.89 28.31
C ARG A 564 -26.64 -11.12 29.82
N ASP A 565 -27.28 -10.22 30.57
CA ASP A 565 -27.39 -10.30 32.04
C ASP A 565 -28.74 -10.92 32.49
N GLN A 566 -29.63 -11.28 31.55
CA GLN A 566 -30.98 -11.83 31.79
C GLN A 566 -31.06 -13.36 31.65
N GLY A 567 -30.22 -14.07 32.43
CA GLY A 567 -30.38 -15.51 32.69
C GLY A 567 -30.41 -16.43 31.46
N GLU A 568 -31.54 -17.12 31.25
CA GLU A 568 -31.73 -18.14 30.20
C GLU A 568 -31.84 -17.55 28.78
N SER A 569 -32.51 -16.41 28.63
CA SER A 569 -32.73 -15.78 27.32
C SER A 569 -31.42 -15.40 26.61
N GLY A 570 -30.45 -14.86 27.34
CA GLY A 570 -29.12 -14.54 26.82
C GLY A 570 -28.30 -15.78 26.45
N LYS A 571 -28.51 -16.91 27.14
CA LYS A 571 -27.84 -18.18 26.83
C LYS A 571 -28.37 -18.80 25.54
N GLU A 572 -29.68 -18.82 25.34
CA GLU A 572 -30.30 -19.35 24.11
C GLU A 572 -29.85 -18.58 22.86
N ILE A 573 -29.76 -17.25 22.95
CA ILE A 573 -29.26 -16.41 21.86
C ILE A 573 -27.77 -16.70 21.61
N ALA A 574 -26.97 -16.83 22.67
CA ALA A 574 -25.55 -17.16 22.55
C ALA A 574 -25.34 -18.54 21.90
N GLU A 575 -26.13 -19.54 22.27
CA GLU A 575 -26.09 -20.88 21.66
C GLU A 575 -26.46 -20.84 20.18
N ARG A 576 -27.48 -20.06 19.80
CA ARG A 576 -27.86 -19.87 18.40
C ARG A 576 -26.74 -19.22 17.58
N LEU A 577 -26.11 -18.18 18.12
CA LEU A 577 -24.97 -17.50 17.47
C LEU A 577 -23.74 -18.41 17.33
N ILE A 578 -23.43 -19.21 18.35
CA ILE A 578 -22.35 -20.20 18.30
C ILE A 578 -22.67 -21.30 17.28
N LYS A 579 -23.90 -21.82 17.28
CA LYS A 579 -24.34 -22.88 16.35
C LYS A 579 -24.27 -22.41 14.89
N ALA A 580 -24.56 -21.13 14.63
CA ALA A 580 -24.39 -20.52 13.32
C ALA A 580 -22.93 -20.25 12.93
N GLY A 581 -21.97 -20.47 13.84
CA GLY A 581 -20.55 -20.12 13.65
C GLY A 581 -20.27 -18.62 13.71
N PHE A 582 -21.28 -17.80 14.06
CA PHE A 582 -21.21 -16.34 14.10
C PHE A 582 -20.61 -15.81 15.41
N ALA A 583 -20.40 -16.68 16.41
CA ALA A 583 -19.77 -16.33 17.67
C ALA A 583 -18.96 -17.49 18.26
N LYS A 584 -18.00 -17.15 19.13
CA LYS A 584 -17.16 -18.11 19.86
C LYS A 584 -17.15 -17.78 21.35
N PRO A 585 -16.97 -18.76 22.26
CA PRO A 585 -16.81 -18.48 23.68
C PRO A 585 -15.59 -17.59 23.97
N SER A 586 -15.72 -16.63 24.88
CA SER A 586 -14.61 -15.76 25.30
C SER A 586 -13.53 -16.55 26.03
N LYS A 587 -12.26 -16.27 25.71
CA LYS A 587 -11.08 -16.88 26.34
C LYS A 587 -10.59 -16.11 27.57
N SER A 588 -11.19 -14.96 27.89
CA SER A 588 -10.79 -14.13 29.02
C SER A 588 -11.22 -14.73 30.36
N LYS A 589 -10.30 -14.79 31.34
CA LYS A 589 -10.60 -15.25 32.71
C LYS A 589 -11.67 -14.37 33.40
N ALA A 590 -11.76 -13.08 33.05
CA ALA A 590 -12.73 -12.14 33.60
C ALA A 590 -14.13 -12.24 32.97
N GLU A 591 -14.26 -12.91 31.81
CA GLU A 591 -15.49 -12.97 31.02
C GLU A 591 -15.91 -14.40 30.65
N LYS A 592 -15.61 -15.38 31.51
CA LYS A 592 -15.78 -16.84 31.28
C LYS A 592 -17.18 -17.32 30.84
N LYS A 593 -18.20 -16.46 30.79
CA LYS A 593 -19.58 -16.76 30.35
C LYS A 593 -20.06 -15.93 29.16
N ARG A 594 -19.18 -15.14 28.52
CA ARG A 594 -19.53 -14.27 27.38
C ARG A 594 -19.08 -14.88 26.06
N ILE A 595 -19.76 -14.52 24.98
CA ILE A 595 -19.37 -14.85 23.60
C ILE A 595 -18.70 -13.64 22.94
N VAL A 596 -17.83 -13.91 21.97
CA VAL A 596 -17.26 -12.94 21.04
C VAL A 596 -17.87 -13.23 19.67
N THR A 597 -18.62 -12.27 19.15
CA THR A 597 -19.26 -12.35 17.84
C THR A 597 -18.29 -11.95 16.73
N GLU A 598 -18.50 -12.49 15.53
CA GLU A 598 -17.72 -12.14 14.33
C GLU A 598 -18.00 -10.67 13.91
N ILE A 599 -19.23 -10.19 14.15
CA ILE A 599 -19.65 -8.79 13.97
C ILE A 599 -20.15 -8.25 15.32
N GLY A 600 -19.62 -7.10 15.75
CA GLY A 600 -20.02 -6.44 17.00
C GLY A 600 -21.38 -5.72 16.92
N PRO A 601 -21.97 -5.35 18.07
CA PRO A 601 -23.31 -4.78 18.15
C PRO A 601 -23.46 -3.42 17.45
N VAL A 602 -22.43 -2.56 17.49
CA VAL A 602 -22.46 -1.26 16.80
C VAL A 602 -22.65 -1.46 15.29
N VAL A 603 -21.80 -2.30 14.69
CA VAL A 603 -21.86 -2.61 13.26
C VAL A 603 -23.16 -3.32 12.90
N ALA A 604 -23.60 -4.28 13.72
CA ALA A 604 -24.86 -4.98 13.50
C ALA A 604 -26.06 -4.02 13.44
N LYS A 605 -26.11 -3.04 14.35
CA LYS A 605 -27.12 -1.98 14.34
C LYS A 605 -27.01 -1.11 13.10
N SER A 606 -25.82 -0.61 12.77
CA SER A 606 -25.58 0.25 11.61
C SER A 606 -26.02 -0.41 10.29
N VAL A 607 -25.78 -1.71 10.12
CA VAL A 607 -26.22 -2.48 8.94
C VAL A 607 -27.75 -2.56 8.88
N LEU A 608 -28.41 -2.94 9.98
CA LEU A 608 -29.87 -3.09 10.03
C LEU A 608 -30.57 -1.74 9.82
N ASP A 609 -30.10 -0.69 10.50
CA ASP A 609 -30.65 0.66 10.38
C ASP A 609 -30.47 1.21 8.95
N PHE A 610 -29.33 0.94 8.31
CA PHE A 610 -29.08 1.32 6.93
C PHE A 610 -30.09 0.69 5.97
N PHE A 611 -30.30 -0.62 6.03
CA PHE A 611 -31.26 -1.29 5.14
C PHE A 611 -32.73 -0.96 5.47
N ALA A 612 -33.03 -0.60 6.72
CA ALA A 612 -34.35 -0.08 7.10
C ALA A 612 -34.62 1.36 6.60
N SER A 613 -33.56 2.14 6.34
CA SER A 613 -33.64 3.51 5.84
C SER A 613 -34.21 3.61 4.42
N ALA A 614 -34.67 4.82 4.05
CA ALA A 614 -35.13 5.09 2.67
C ALA A 614 -34.04 4.80 1.62
N THR A 615 -32.78 5.11 1.94
CA THR A 615 -31.62 4.84 1.07
C THR A 615 -31.41 3.35 0.87
N GLY A 616 -31.37 2.57 1.95
CA GLY A 616 -31.16 1.12 1.86
C GLY A 616 -32.28 0.41 1.10
N LYS A 617 -33.54 0.79 1.37
CA LYS A 617 -34.71 0.28 0.62
C LYS A 617 -34.63 0.63 -0.87
N ASN A 618 -34.20 1.85 -1.22
CA ASN A 618 -34.02 2.25 -2.60
C ASN A 618 -32.94 1.41 -3.30
N ILE A 619 -31.81 1.16 -2.63
CA ILE A 619 -30.71 0.35 -3.18
C ILE A 619 -31.19 -1.07 -3.47
N LEU A 620 -31.87 -1.73 -2.52
CA LEU A 620 -32.39 -3.09 -2.73
C LEU A 620 -33.38 -3.14 -3.91
N ARG A 621 -34.27 -2.14 -4.01
CA ARG A 621 -35.18 -2.01 -5.15
C ARG A 621 -34.43 -1.85 -6.47
N ARG A 622 -33.47 -0.93 -6.54
CA ARG A 622 -32.71 -0.62 -7.76
C ARG A 622 -31.83 -1.80 -8.21
N LEU A 623 -31.20 -2.52 -7.26
CA LEU A 623 -30.48 -3.75 -7.57
C LEU A 623 -31.39 -4.78 -8.27
N LYS A 624 -32.61 -4.95 -7.75
CA LYS A 624 -33.61 -5.84 -8.36
C LYS A 624 -34.06 -5.36 -9.74
N GLU A 625 -34.31 -4.07 -9.92
CA GLU A 625 -34.67 -3.48 -11.23
C GLU A 625 -33.56 -3.68 -12.27
N LEU A 626 -32.31 -3.57 -11.85
CA LEU A 626 -31.13 -3.77 -12.70
C LEU A 626 -30.76 -5.24 -12.91
N GLY A 627 -31.47 -6.18 -12.27
CA GLY A 627 -31.17 -7.62 -12.33
C GLY A 627 -29.84 -7.99 -11.69
N ILE A 628 -29.38 -7.21 -10.71
CA ILE A 628 -28.13 -7.42 -9.99
C ILE A 628 -28.47 -8.13 -8.68
N GLU A 629 -28.04 -9.39 -8.56
CA GLU A 629 -28.21 -10.19 -7.35
C GLU A 629 -26.82 -10.58 -6.81
N PRO A 630 -26.18 -9.75 -5.97
CA PRO A 630 -24.90 -10.09 -5.38
C PRO A 630 -25.07 -11.32 -4.49
N LYS A 631 -24.46 -12.43 -4.90
CA LYS A 631 -24.49 -13.68 -4.15
C LYS A 631 -23.25 -13.82 -3.32
N SER A 632 -23.44 -14.47 -2.18
CA SER A 632 -22.34 -14.90 -1.35
C SER A 632 -21.35 -15.69 -2.19
N GLU A 633 -20.07 -15.43 -1.98
CA GLU A 633 -19.00 -16.38 -2.29
C GLU A 633 -19.11 -17.70 -1.49
N ARG A 634 -20.14 -17.82 -0.63
CA ARG A 634 -20.81 -18.99 -0.03
C ARG A 634 -21.07 -20.15 -0.99
N VAL A 635 -20.37 -21.27 -0.91
CA VAL A 635 -20.85 -22.53 -1.50
C VAL A 635 -21.91 -23.17 -0.57
N SER A 636 -23.14 -23.40 -1.05
CA SER A 636 -24.30 -23.74 -0.21
C SER A 636 -24.10 -25.02 0.60
N ALA A 637 -24.58 -25.12 1.85
CA ALA A 637 -24.34 -26.28 2.72
C ALA A 637 -24.75 -27.66 2.14
N LYS A 638 -25.79 -27.70 1.29
CA LYS A 638 -26.26 -28.93 0.63
C LYS A 638 -25.32 -29.34 -0.52
N LYS A 639 -24.83 -28.38 -1.31
CA LYS A 639 -23.72 -28.61 -2.24
C LYS A 639 -22.44 -28.88 -1.48
N ALA A 640 -22.15 -28.15 -0.41
CA ALA A 640 -20.95 -28.28 0.41
C ALA A 640 -20.85 -29.58 1.17
N ALA A 641 -21.95 -30.33 1.35
CA ALA A 641 -21.95 -31.72 1.81
C ALA A 641 -21.66 -32.73 0.67
N GLU A 642 -21.98 -32.37 -0.58
CA GLU A 642 -21.68 -33.13 -1.81
C GLU A 642 -20.34 -32.72 -2.44
N LEU A 643 -19.73 -31.62 -1.99
CA LEU A 643 -18.47 -31.14 -2.50
C LEU A 643 -17.33 -32.07 -2.04
N PRO A 644 -16.29 -32.24 -2.87
CA PRO A 644 -15.20 -33.18 -2.60
C PRO A 644 -14.52 -33.02 -1.23
N LEU A 645 -14.53 -31.80 -0.65
CA LEU A 645 -13.84 -31.46 0.59
C LEU A 645 -14.77 -31.08 1.75
N ALA A 646 -16.05 -31.45 1.67
CA ALA A 646 -17.07 -31.23 2.68
C ALA A 646 -16.60 -31.47 4.13
N GLY A 647 -16.52 -30.40 4.94
CA GLY A 647 -16.18 -30.50 6.37
C GLY A 647 -14.73 -30.90 6.66
N LYS A 648 -13.87 -30.94 5.63
CA LYS A 648 -12.46 -31.30 5.77
C LYS A 648 -11.61 -30.11 6.19
N THR A 649 -10.77 -30.30 7.19
CA THR A 649 -9.85 -29.27 7.69
C THR A 649 -8.48 -29.40 7.05
N PHE A 650 -8.07 -28.37 6.33
CA PHE A 650 -6.76 -28.26 5.68
C PHE A 650 -5.80 -27.37 6.47
N VAL A 651 -4.52 -27.69 6.37
CA VAL A 651 -3.44 -26.80 6.77
C VAL A 651 -2.45 -26.70 5.62
N LEU A 652 -2.21 -25.50 5.13
CA LEU A 652 -1.25 -25.28 4.06
C LEU A 652 0.14 -25.03 4.64
N THR A 653 1.14 -25.67 4.04
CA THR A 653 2.55 -25.53 4.37
C THR A 653 3.40 -25.63 3.10
N GLY A 654 4.55 -24.97 3.06
CA GLY A 654 5.34 -24.85 1.83
C GLY A 654 4.68 -23.96 0.76
N THR A 655 5.41 -23.68 -0.31
CA THR A 655 4.98 -22.84 -1.42
C THR A 655 4.40 -23.72 -2.51
N LEU A 656 3.16 -23.45 -2.92
CA LEU A 656 2.52 -24.21 -3.99
C LEU A 656 3.02 -23.68 -5.35
N PRO A 657 3.67 -24.50 -6.19
CA PRO A 657 4.25 -24.09 -7.47
C PRO A 657 3.34 -23.33 -8.44
N SER A 658 2.03 -23.53 -8.37
CA SER A 658 1.12 -23.12 -9.44
C SER A 658 -0.06 -22.24 -9.03
N MET A 659 -0.24 -22.02 -7.74
CA MET A 659 -1.27 -21.15 -7.19
C MET A 659 -0.82 -20.60 -5.84
N THR A 660 -1.30 -19.43 -5.47
CA THR A 660 -0.99 -18.85 -4.15
C THR A 660 -1.65 -19.65 -3.03
N ARG A 661 -1.19 -19.48 -1.78
CA ARG A 661 -1.87 -20.10 -0.63
C ARG A 661 -3.26 -19.52 -0.43
N GLU A 662 -3.46 -18.26 -0.78
CA GLU A 662 -4.76 -17.59 -0.80
C GLU A 662 -5.66 -18.20 -1.87
N GLU A 663 -5.17 -18.41 -3.09
CA GLU A 663 -5.92 -19.12 -4.15
C GLU A 663 -6.20 -20.58 -3.79
N ALA A 664 -5.25 -21.27 -3.18
CA ALA A 664 -5.47 -22.63 -2.68
C ALA A 664 -6.46 -22.63 -1.52
N THR A 665 -6.43 -21.62 -0.65
CA THR A 665 -7.41 -21.43 0.43
C THR A 665 -8.80 -21.16 -0.16
N GLU A 666 -8.91 -20.26 -1.12
CA GLU A 666 -10.15 -19.97 -1.85
C GLU A 666 -10.67 -21.22 -2.56
N LYS A 667 -9.82 -22.02 -3.18
CA LYS A 667 -10.20 -23.30 -3.82
C LYS A 667 -10.64 -24.36 -2.81
N ILE A 668 -9.94 -24.51 -1.68
CA ILE A 668 -10.31 -25.42 -0.59
C ILE A 668 -11.67 -25.00 -0.01
N GLU A 669 -11.84 -23.70 0.26
CA GLU A 669 -13.08 -23.14 0.79
C GLU A 669 -14.23 -23.23 -0.24
N ALA A 670 -13.94 -23.07 -1.53
CA ALA A 670 -14.89 -23.26 -2.63
C ALA A 670 -15.30 -24.73 -2.83
N LEU A 671 -14.53 -25.70 -2.31
CA LEU A 671 -14.89 -27.12 -2.29
C LEU A 671 -15.42 -27.58 -0.92
N GLY A 672 -15.78 -26.64 -0.03
CA GLY A 672 -16.43 -26.94 1.25
C GLY A 672 -15.48 -27.33 2.39
N GLY A 673 -14.17 -27.17 2.18
CA GLY A 673 -13.14 -27.38 3.20
C GLY A 673 -12.86 -26.13 4.04
N HIS A 674 -12.06 -26.28 5.09
CA HIS A 674 -11.69 -25.20 6.00
C HIS A 674 -10.18 -25.14 6.21
N VAL A 675 -9.57 -24.00 5.92
CA VAL A 675 -8.13 -23.80 6.15
C VAL A 675 -7.88 -23.28 7.56
N THR A 676 -6.93 -23.90 8.26
CA THR A 676 -6.52 -23.49 9.60
C THR A 676 -5.01 -23.24 9.67
N GLY A 677 -4.61 -22.37 10.61
CA GLY A 677 -3.21 -21.95 10.73
C GLY A 677 -2.29 -22.98 11.38
N SER A 678 -2.82 -24.02 12.04
CA SER A 678 -2.04 -24.96 12.84
C SER A 678 -2.51 -26.40 12.67
N VAL A 679 -1.53 -27.32 12.60
CA VAL A 679 -1.81 -28.76 12.55
C VAL A 679 -2.22 -29.26 13.94
N SER A 680 -3.33 -29.99 13.99
CA SER A 680 -3.88 -30.64 15.18
C SER A 680 -4.36 -32.05 14.83
N LYS A 681 -4.74 -32.85 15.83
CA LYS A 681 -5.38 -34.17 15.61
C LYS A 681 -6.73 -34.10 14.86
N LYS A 682 -7.30 -32.90 14.72
CA LYS A 682 -8.56 -32.66 13.98
C LYS A 682 -8.31 -32.18 12.54
N THR A 683 -7.06 -32.03 12.12
CA THR A 683 -6.71 -31.68 10.75
C THR A 683 -6.88 -32.92 9.87
N ASP A 684 -7.64 -32.81 8.79
CA ASP A 684 -7.86 -33.93 7.85
C ASP A 684 -6.72 -34.04 6.84
N TYR A 685 -6.23 -32.90 6.33
CA TYR A 685 -5.18 -32.87 5.32
C TYR A 685 -4.18 -31.74 5.58
N VAL A 686 -2.91 -31.99 5.28
CA VAL A 686 -1.89 -30.96 5.14
C VAL A 686 -1.51 -30.87 3.68
N LEU A 687 -1.82 -29.73 3.05
CA LEU A 687 -1.39 -29.46 1.69
C LEU A 687 0.04 -28.90 1.73
N ALA A 688 0.98 -29.71 1.28
CA ALA A 688 2.41 -29.44 1.29
C ALA A 688 2.88 -29.04 -0.11
N GLY A 689 3.27 -27.77 -0.26
CA GLY A 689 4.01 -27.29 -1.43
C GLY A 689 5.52 -27.57 -1.32
N ALA A 690 6.29 -27.01 -2.25
CA ALA A 690 7.74 -26.99 -2.18
C ALA A 690 8.20 -26.37 -0.84
N GLU A 691 9.17 -26.99 -0.20
CA GLU A 691 9.72 -26.60 1.11
C GLU A 691 8.68 -26.52 2.26
N PRO A 692 8.02 -27.65 2.58
CA PRO A 692 6.99 -27.65 3.60
C PRO A 692 7.63 -27.50 5.00
N GLY A 693 7.36 -26.38 5.67
CA GLY A 693 7.94 -26.04 6.98
C GLY A 693 7.40 -26.87 8.16
N SER A 694 7.65 -26.44 9.40
CA SER A 694 7.38 -27.16 10.67
C SER A 694 5.98 -27.77 10.87
N LYS A 695 4.98 -27.33 10.10
CA LYS A 695 3.65 -27.93 10.03
C LYS A 695 3.66 -29.32 9.39
N PHE A 696 4.54 -29.56 8.44
CA PHE A 696 4.77 -30.86 7.80
C PHE A 696 5.30 -31.89 8.79
N ASP A 697 6.33 -31.52 9.56
CA ASP A 697 6.87 -32.38 10.61
C ASP A 697 5.83 -32.67 11.69
N LYS A 698 5.06 -31.63 12.06
CA LYS A 698 3.94 -31.78 12.98
C LYS A 698 2.81 -32.66 12.44
N ALA A 699 2.56 -32.66 11.13
CA ALA A 699 1.60 -33.54 10.48
C ALA A 699 2.07 -34.99 10.51
N LYS A 700 3.35 -35.25 10.23
CA LYS A 700 3.97 -36.58 10.35
C LYS A 700 3.88 -37.11 11.79
N GLN A 701 4.18 -36.28 12.78
CA GLN A 701 4.10 -36.66 14.21
C GLN A 701 2.68 -36.98 14.67
N LEU A 702 1.68 -36.28 14.12
CA LEU A 702 0.27 -36.46 14.49
C LEU A 702 -0.46 -37.47 13.60
N GLY A 703 0.21 -38.05 12.60
CA GLY A 703 -0.38 -39.01 11.66
C GLY A 703 -1.43 -38.40 10.71
N VAL A 704 -1.34 -37.10 10.44
CA VAL A 704 -2.28 -36.40 9.53
C VAL A 704 -1.85 -36.62 8.08
N PRO A 705 -2.76 -37.02 7.16
CA PRO A 705 -2.47 -37.17 5.74
C PRO A 705 -1.87 -35.90 5.11
N ILE A 706 -0.82 -36.05 4.31
CA ILE A 706 -0.13 -34.95 3.62
C ILE A 706 -0.35 -35.13 2.12
N LEU A 707 -0.85 -34.08 1.46
CA LEU A 707 -1.09 -34.02 0.02
C LEU A 707 -0.07 -33.08 -0.61
N ASP A 708 0.52 -33.48 -1.74
CA ASP A 708 1.26 -32.54 -2.59
C ASP A 708 0.31 -31.72 -3.49
N GLU A 709 0.84 -30.71 -4.17
CA GLU A 709 0.02 -29.86 -5.04
C GLU A 709 -0.59 -30.63 -6.24
N ALA A 710 0.08 -31.66 -6.75
CA ALA A 710 -0.41 -32.45 -7.87
C ALA A 710 -1.57 -33.36 -7.44
N GLU A 711 -1.50 -33.93 -6.25
CA GLU A 711 -2.56 -34.71 -5.60
C GLU A 711 -3.75 -33.82 -5.26
N PHE A 712 -3.50 -32.62 -4.70
CA PHE A 712 -4.54 -31.66 -4.43
C PHE A 712 -5.28 -31.22 -5.70
N ARG A 713 -4.56 -31.03 -6.81
CA ARG A 713 -5.14 -30.73 -8.13
C ARG A 713 -5.97 -31.86 -8.73
N LYS A 714 -5.82 -33.10 -8.29
CA LYS A 714 -6.71 -34.21 -8.68
C LYS A 714 -8.01 -34.22 -7.87
N ILE A 715 -8.04 -33.50 -6.75
CA ILE A 715 -9.19 -33.34 -5.87
C ILE A 715 -9.98 -32.06 -6.23
N LEU A 716 -9.29 -31.05 -6.78
CA LEU A 716 -9.90 -29.92 -7.50
C LEU A 716 -10.67 -30.40 -8.74
#